data_AF-A0A849Q357-F1
#
_entry.id   AF-A0A849Q357-F1
#
_cell.length_a   1.000
_cell.length_b   1.000
_cell.length_c   1.000
_cell.angle_alpha   90.00
_cell.angle_beta   90.00
_cell.angle_gamma   90.00
#
_symmetry.space_group_name_H-M   'P 1'
#
loop_
_entity.id
_entity.type
_entity.pdbx_description
1 polymer ?
#
loop_
_entity_poly.entity_id
_entity_poly.type
_entity_poly.pdbx_seq_one_letter_code
_entity_poly.pdbx_strand_id
1 'polypeptide(L)'
;EIKRALVTGDTYDQDIQSNHTHSIIWAVADTDEFGAKHTRVGYGSWRVSDTPAPPPPPPSDRLDGVITEGEYTNNTTFNAGAFELHWRLNGTEILVGLKAQATGTVALGIDPELRMKGADMIIGWYDTAPHVVDAYSTGETGPHPADTDQGGTFDLTAYNATETGGWTTIEFARNLTTGDGHDKPIPDNGTVVILWAVSDTDDFLAEHTARGSAVWNLAGAPPPPPPPVESEFDGIVSEGEYGNNTTFDGGLFQLYWYVVNNTTIYMALRAETTGWLSLGISPVNRMQGADMLFGWVDLEGPHAEDAYSVGPTGPHPRDTELAGTFDILYYNATEDNGWTTLELKRNLTTTDAAYDKPIPWNGSLTVLWAVGLNDDWNMDHMRRGAGTWNVVPPPPPPPPPASELDGIITEGEYDNVTAYDDDRFELHWRVDEDNGTIFIGLRADTLGWISLGLDPTLGMNNSDMLFGWVEDGVPVVKDAYSIGLNGPHPEDTILTGTDDILAFNGSEEGNWTTMEFKRLIDTGDQYDKVIPVHGNTTMLWAVGAIDDWVTEHLRRGGGYWILEGPPPPPPPPPPPPSDEVDGVVTEGEYNESAVLGGGLFEVYWNITDGKVILALRGQTTGFVAIGLEPTRFMNRSDMLFGYVTPSGEVFVMDAWSVGDFGPHPADVDQGGTDDIIAWNGTEADGWTTIEFIRNLTTGDPFDKDFPTEGALNIIWSMNPLDDFTTEHLQRGTGTLLIGGYEPPGTGELDGVVEPGEYEYSVSWNFGRYVLHWRIDGDTVTWAIEAQTEGWVSIGFDPEDMMQGADIYFGWVDRGEAHMIDAYSTGPTGPHPPDTHLGGTTDILAFNATEADGRTTLEFSRLLVTGDAWDKDIPAWGELKIIWAMSDADDFAASHPINGTDTILMGPGGPPPVADLDGLVSEGEYDFVAEVAGGDMRIHWRVDGNQVHFALEAKTTGWVAIGLDPKTIMQN
;
A
#
# COMPACT_ATOMS: atom_id res chain seq x y z
N GLU A 1 -5.73 5.30 -43.80
CA GLU A 1 -6.70 6.32 -43.38
C GLU A 1 -7.02 7.25 -44.54
N ILE A 2 -8.27 7.71 -44.64
CA ILE A 2 -8.72 8.58 -45.74
C ILE A 2 -9.50 9.74 -45.15
N LYS A 3 -9.13 10.97 -45.51
CA LYS A 3 -9.87 12.19 -45.16
C LYS A 3 -10.59 12.71 -46.40
N ARG A 4 -11.91 12.87 -46.33
CA ARG A 4 -12.77 13.37 -47.42
C ARG A 4 -13.59 14.56 -46.94
N ALA A 5 -13.85 15.52 -47.82
CA ALA A 5 -14.74 16.64 -47.54
C ALA A 5 -16.21 16.20 -47.54
N LEU A 6 -17.04 16.76 -46.64
CA LEU A 6 -18.47 16.47 -46.56
C LEU A 6 -19.23 16.92 -47.81
N VAL A 7 -18.84 18.06 -48.39
CA VAL A 7 -19.33 18.56 -49.67
C VAL A 7 -18.15 18.69 -50.61
N THR A 8 -18.20 18.01 -51.77
CA THR A 8 -17.06 17.93 -52.68
C THR A 8 -17.19 18.85 -53.89
N GLY A 9 -18.43 19.18 -54.28
CA GLY A 9 -18.73 19.98 -55.48
C GLY A 9 -18.46 19.25 -56.81
N ASP A 10 -18.05 17.97 -56.78
CA ASP A 10 -17.91 17.12 -57.94
C ASP A 10 -19.26 16.43 -58.25
N THR A 11 -19.73 16.55 -59.48
CA THR A 11 -21.01 16.00 -59.93
C THR A 11 -21.10 14.46 -59.92
N TYR A 12 -19.97 13.77 -59.81
CA TYR A 12 -19.94 12.30 -59.71
C TYR A 12 -19.89 11.78 -58.28
N ASP A 13 -19.58 12.66 -57.33
CA ASP A 13 -19.51 12.34 -55.92
C ASP A 13 -20.87 12.56 -55.26
N GLN A 14 -21.24 11.67 -54.35
CA GLN A 14 -22.33 11.95 -53.41
C GLN A 14 -21.75 12.71 -52.22
N ASP A 15 -22.41 13.82 -51.86
CA ASP A 15 -22.11 14.58 -50.66
C ASP A 15 -22.52 13.79 -49.41
N ILE A 16 -21.73 13.90 -48.36
CA ILE A 16 -21.94 13.23 -47.07
C ILE A 16 -22.56 14.25 -46.11
N GLN A 17 -23.79 13.98 -45.67
CA GLN A 17 -24.50 14.82 -44.70
C GLN A 17 -24.26 14.33 -43.28
N SER A 18 -23.99 15.26 -42.35
CA SER A 18 -23.90 14.96 -40.93
C SER A 18 -25.29 14.75 -40.30
N ASN A 19 -25.32 14.00 -39.20
CA ASN A 19 -26.50 13.48 -38.52
C ASN A 19 -27.50 12.74 -39.44
N HIS A 20 -26.99 12.10 -40.49
CA HIS A 20 -27.77 11.38 -41.48
C HIS A 20 -27.22 9.97 -41.73
N THR A 21 -28.11 9.03 -42.05
CA THR A 21 -27.75 7.64 -42.37
C THR A 21 -27.68 7.46 -43.88
N HIS A 22 -26.49 7.16 -44.38
CA HIS A 22 -26.22 6.91 -45.80
C HIS A 22 -26.20 5.41 -46.08
N SER A 23 -26.80 4.97 -47.18
CA SER A 23 -26.62 3.60 -47.65
C SER A 23 -25.26 3.45 -48.33
N ILE A 24 -24.52 2.41 -47.96
CA ILE A 24 -23.18 2.13 -48.49
C ILE A 24 -23.10 0.73 -49.07
N ILE A 25 -22.11 0.54 -49.94
CA ILE A 25 -21.67 -0.77 -50.41
C ILE A 25 -20.20 -0.94 -50.03
N TRP A 26 -19.82 -2.15 -49.67
CA TRP A 26 -18.45 -2.48 -49.31
C TRP A 26 -17.99 -3.74 -50.01
N ALA A 27 -16.68 -3.86 -50.17
CA ALA A 27 -16.03 -4.99 -50.80
C ALA A 27 -14.62 -5.15 -50.25
N VAL A 28 -14.14 -6.39 -50.21
CA VAL A 28 -12.76 -6.73 -49.88
C VAL A 28 -12.19 -7.68 -50.94
N ALA A 29 -10.88 -7.65 -51.11
CA ALA A 29 -10.13 -8.56 -51.98
C ALA A 29 -8.94 -9.10 -51.19
N ASP A 30 -8.56 -10.34 -51.48
CA ASP A 30 -7.45 -11.02 -50.78
C ASP A 30 -6.07 -10.63 -51.38
N THR A 31 -6.03 -9.53 -52.14
CA THR A 31 -4.84 -9.05 -52.85
C THR A 31 -4.82 -7.52 -52.89
N ASP A 32 -3.62 -6.94 -52.85
CA ASP A 32 -3.41 -5.50 -52.96
C ASP A 32 -3.44 -4.97 -54.41
N GLU A 33 -3.71 -5.83 -55.40
CA GLU A 33 -3.73 -5.43 -56.81
C GLU A 33 -4.98 -4.59 -57.14
N PHE A 34 -4.77 -3.34 -57.51
CA PHE A 34 -5.83 -2.44 -57.92
C PHE A 34 -6.56 -2.96 -59.17
N GLY A 35 -7.85 -3.30 -59.01
CA GLY A 35 -8.68 -3.88 -60.07
C GLY A 35 -8.89 -5.40 -59.97
N ALA A 36 -8.34 -6.05 -58.95
CA ALA A 36 -8.65 -7.43 -58.62
C ALA A 36 -10.15 -7.63 -58.31
N LYS A 37 -10.66 -8.84 -58.53
CA LYS A 37 -12.04 -9.17 -58.19
C LYS A 37 -12.22 -9.22 -56.68
N HIS A 38 -13.30 -8.61 -56.20
CA HIS A 38 -13.70 -8.69 -54.80
C HIS A 38 -14.02 -10.14 -54.41
N THR A 39 -13.46 -10.59 -53.29
CA THR A 39 -13.65 -11.92 -52.72
C THR A 39 -14.87 -11.97 -51.81
N ARG A 40 -15.25 -10.82 -51.24
CA ARG A 40 -16.50 -10.63 -50.48
C ARG A 40 -17.04 -9.22 -50.69
N VAL A 41 -18.37 -9.12 -50.75
CA VAL A 41 -19.09 -7.85 -50.98
C VAL A 41 -20.34 -7.79 -50.11
N GLY A 42 -20.80 -6.59 -49.78
CA GLY A 42 -22.02 -6.38 -49.00
C GLY A 42 -22.61 -4.99 -49.16
N TYR A 43 -23.80 -4.83 -48.56
CA TYR A 43 -24.52 -3.56 -48.43
C TYR A 43 -24.59 -3.19 -46.94
N GLY A 44 -24.65 -1.91 -46.62
CA GLY A 44 -24.77 -1.44 -45.25
C GLY A 44 -25.36 -0.04 -45.17
N SER A 45 -25.44 0.47 -43.95
CA SER A 45 -25.84 1.84 -43.66
C SER A 45 -24.83 2.48 -42.71
N TRP A 46 -24.46 3.73 -42.99
CA TRP A 46 -23.49 4.49 -42.22
C TRP A 46 -24.11 5.79 -41.71
N ARG A 47 -24.23 5.95 -40.40
CA ARG A 47 -24.70 7.18 -39.77
C ARG A 47 -23.52 8.07 -39.44
N VAL A 48 -23.47 9.25 -40.04
CA VAL A 48 -22.43 10.26 -39.74
C VAL A 48 -22.97 11.16 -38.63
N SER A 49 -22.26 11.31 -37.51
CA SER A 49 -22.70 12.11 -36.35
C SER A 49 -21.66 13.17 -35.99
N ASP A 50 -22.12 14.35 -35.57
CA ASP A 50 -21.24 15.44 -35.12
C ASP A 50 -20.96 15.39 -33.60
N THR A 51 -21.55 14.41 -32.91
CA THR A 51 -21.31 14.08 -31.51
C THR A 51 -20.28 12.96 -31.41
N PRO A 52 -19.24 13.08 -30.56
CA PRO A 52 -18.30 11.98 -30.32
C PRO A 52 -19.06 10.76 -29.82
N ALA A 53 -18.81 9.60 -30.43
CA ALA A 53 -19.27 8.33 -29.86
C ALA A 53 -18.38 7.99 -28.66
N PRO A 54 -18.93 7.33 -27.61
CA PRO A 54 -18.11 6.77 -26.54
C PRO A 54 -17.07 5.80 -27.11
N PRO A 55 -15.92 5.62 -26.44
CA PRO A 55 -14.85 4.75 -26.91
C PRO A 55 -15.36 3.29 -27.06
N PRO A 56 -14.90 2.56 -28.09
CA PRO A 56 -15.34 1.18 -28.31
C PRO A 56 -14.53 0.17 -27.46
N PRO A 57 -15.15 -0.91 -26.96
CA PRO A 57 -14.46 -2.00 -26.23
C PRO A 57 -13.73 -2.99 -27.16
N PRO A 58 -12.64 -3.66 -26.71
CA PRO A 58 -12.00 -4.81 -27.39
C PRO A 58 -12.68 -6.18 -27.01
N PRO A 59 -12.36 -7.31 -27.70
CA PRO A 59 -13.29 -8.36 -28.18
C PRO A 59 -13.68 -9.43 -27.13
N SER A 60 -14.83 -10.12 -27.12
CA SER A 60 -15.92 -10.38 -28.08
C SER A 60 -17.23 -10.75 -27.31
N ASP A 61 -18.35 -10.06 -27.58
CA ASP A 61 -19.71 -10.38 -27.08
C ASP A 61 -20.55 -11.15 -28.10
N ARG A 62 -19.91 -11.95 -28.96
CA ARG A 62 -20.62 -12.60 -30.05
C ARG A 62 -21.12 -13.97 -29.60
N LEU A 63 -22.36 -14.02 -29.11
CA LEU A 63 -23.11 -15.27 -28.93
C LEU A 63 -23.16 -16.02 -30.27
N ASP A 64 -22.35 -17.07 -30.42
CA ASP A 64 -22.21 -17.81 -31.67
C ASP A 64 -22.85 -19.21 -31.61
N GLY A 65 -23.38 -19.56 -30.43
CA GLY A 65 -24.04 -20.81 -30.09
C GLY A 65 -23.05 -21.91 -29.70
N VAL A 66 -21.77 -21.59 -29.49
CA VAL A 66 -20.71 -22.52 -29.10
C VAL A 66 -19.92 -21.96 -27.92
N ILE A 67 -20.06 -22.60 -26.76
CA ILE A 67 -19.30 -22.21 -25.57
C ILE A 67 -17.83 -22.56 -25.73
N THR A 68 -16.99 -21.54 -25.82
CA THR A 68 -15.52 -21.63 -25.93
C THR A 68 -14.83 -21.36 -24.59
N GLU A 69 -13.61 -21.86 -24.45
CA GLU A 69 -12.80 -21.65 -23.24
C GLU A 69 -12.47 -20.16 -23.07
N GLY A 70 -12.78 -19.61 -21.89
CA GLY A 70 -12.65 -18.18 -21.59
C GLY A 70 -13.84 -17.31 -22.01
N GLU A 71 -14.89 -17.88 -22.62
CA GLU A 71 -16.07 -17.11 -23.04
C GLU A 71 -16.96 -16.66 -21.87
N TYR A 72 -17.10 -17.49 -20.85
CA TYR A 72 -17.85 -17.20 -19.63
C TYR A 72 -16.95 -17.30 -18.41
N THR A 73 -17.05 -16.33 -17.50
CA THR A 73 -16.21 -16.27 -16.28
C THR A 73 -16.64 -17.26 -15.22
N ASN A 74 -17.91 -17.67 -15.23
CA ASN A 74 -18.47 -18.59 -14.25
C ASN A 74 -19.19 -19.74 -14.95
N ASN A 75 -19.16 -20.93 -14.32
CA ASN A 75 -19.97 -22.04 -14.75
C ASN A 75 -20.32 -22.99 -13.59
N THR A 76 -21.33 -23.81 -13.81
CA THR A 76 -21.69 -24.92 -12.92
C THR A 76 -22.30 -26.06 -13.73
N THR A 77 -22.30 -27.28 -13.17
CA THR A 77 -22.82 -28.47 -13.84
C THR A 77 -23.85 -29.19 -12.98
N PHE A 78 -24.89 -29.70 -13.65
CA PHE A 78 -25.97 -30.45 -13.05
C PHE A 78 -26.09 -31.82 -13.72
N ASN A 79 -26.83 -32.73 -13.08
CA ASN A 79 -27.16 -34.05 -13.63
C ASN A 79 -25.92 -34.87 -14.06
N ALA A 80 -24.93 -34.97 -13.17
CA ALA A 80 -23.66 -35.67 -13.42
C ALA A 80 -22.91 -35.15 -14.67
N GLY A 81 -23.00 -33.85 -14.94
CA GLY A 81 -22.33 -33.19 -16.06
C GLY A 81 -23.10 -33.19 -17.37
N ALA A 82 -24.34 -33.70 -17.40
CA ALA A 82 -25.17 -33.72 -18.60
C ALA A 82 -25.88 -32.38 -18.89
N PHE A 83 -25.83 -31.41 -17.97
CA PHE A 83 -26.32 -30.06 -18.16
C PHE A 83 -25.30 -29.08 -17.56
N GLU A 84 -24.85 -28.11 -18.35
CA GLU A 84 -23.88 -27.09 -17.98
C GLU A 84 -24.56 -25.71 -18.09
N LEU A 85 -24.37 -24.89 -17.07
CA LEU A 85 -24.82 -23.50 -17.01
C LEU A 85 -23.58 -22.61 -16.87
N HIS A 86 -23.37 -21.72 -17.83
CA HIS A 86 -22.24 -20.79 -17.92
C HIS A 86 -22.78 -19.37 -17.88
N TRP A 87 -22.10 -18.43 -17.21
CA TRP A 87 -22.51 -17.04 -17.20
C TRP A 87 -21.36 -16.07 -16.99
N ARG A 88 -21.57 -14.83 -17.44
CA ARG A 88 -20.74 -13.67 -17.08
C ARG A 88 -21.62 -12.43 -16.99
N LEU A 89 -21.24 -11.51 -16.10
CA LEU A 89 -21.88 -10.20 -15.99
C LEU A 89 -21.16 -9.20 -16.89
N ASN A 90 -21.93 -8.35 -17.56
CA ASN A 90 -21.45 -7.22 -18.34
C ASN A 90 -22.25 -5.97 -17.92
N GLY A 91 -21.83 -5.35 -16.82
CA GLY A 91 -22.58 -4.26 -16.18
C GLY A 91 -23.95 -4.74 -15.71
N THR A 92 -25.03 -4.21 -16.30
CA THR A 92 -26.42 -4.56 -15.95
C THR A 92 -27.00 -5.70 -16.78
N GLU A 93 -26.21 -6.30 -17.66
CA GLU A 93 -26.61 -7.41 -18.53
C GLU A 93 -25.89 -8.69 -18.11
N ILE A 94 -26.58 -9.82 -18.16
CA ILE A 94 -26.00 -11.15 -17.96
C ILE A 94 -25.99 -11.88 -19.29
N LEU A 95 -24.83 -12.44 -19.63
CA LEU A 95 -24.68 -13.39 -20.74
C LEU A 95 -24.72 -14.78 -20.15
N VAL A 96 -25.52 -15.67 -20.73
CA VAL A 96 -25.74 -17.04 -20.24
C VAL A 96 -25.54 -18.04 -21.36
N GLY A 97 -24.81 -19.11 -21.08
CA GLY A 97 -24.63 -20.27 -21.95
C GLY A 97 -25.23 -21.53 -21.30
N LEU A 98 -26.22 -22.14 -21.94
CA LEU A 98 -26.80 -23.42 -21.56
C LEU A 98 -26.28 -24.49 -22.51
N LYS A 99 -25.62 -25.53 -21.99
CA LYS A 99 -25.14 -26.65 -22.81
C LYS A 99 -25.59 -27.96 -22.19
N ALA A 100 -26.43 -28.71 -22.90
CA ALA A 100 -27.02 -29.93 -22.36
C ALA A 100 -26.97 -31.09 -23.34
N GLN A 101 -26.83 -32.30 -22.80
CA GLN A 101 -26.74 -33.52 -23.58
C GLN A 101 -28.13 -33.96 -24.06
N ALA A 102 -28.62 -33.27 -25.08
CA ALA A 102 -29.89 -33.52 -25.75
C ALA A 102 -29.75 -33.25 -27.26
N THR A 103 -30.74 -33.67 -28.04
CA THR A 103 -30.87 -33.34 -29.47
C THR A 103 -32.17 -32.59 -29.75
N GLY A 104 -32.53 -31.68 -28.85
CA GLY A 104 -33.84 -31.05 -28.82
C GLY A 104 -33.86 -29.87 -27.86
N THR A 105 -35.00 -29.60 -27.21
CA THR A 105 -35.12 -28.40 -26.37
C THR A 105 -34.25 -28.44 -25.10
N VAL A 106 -33.72 -27.27 -24.73
CA VAL A 106 -33.03 -27.00 -23.46
C VAL A 106 -33.71 -25.79 -22.81
N ALA A 107 -33.98 -25.88 -21.51
CA ALA A 107 -34.75 -24.89 -20.78
C ALA A 107 -34.11 -24.51 -19.43
N LEU A 108 -34.20 -23.23 -19.09
CA LEU A 108 -33.90 -22.64 -17.79
C LEU A 108 -35.15 -21.96 -17.24
N GLY A 109 -35.51 -22.23 -16.00
CA GLY A 109 -36.55 -21.52 -15.25
C GLY A 109 -35.96 -20.80 -14.06
N ILE A 110 -36.37 -19.57 -13.79
CA ILE A 110 -35.77 -18.68 -12.79
C ILE A 110 -36.82 -18.36 -11.72
N ASP A 111 -36.39 -18.45 -10.45
CA ASP A 111 -37.13 -18.10 -9.23
C ASP A 111 -38.60 -18.58 -9.19
N PRO A 112 -38.84 -19.91 -9.27
CA PRO A 112 -40.18 -20.46 -9.18
C PRO A 112 -40.82 -20.23 -7.80
N GLU A 113 -42.12 -19.89 -7.78
CA GLU A 113 -42.89 -19.80 -6.53
C GLU A 113 -43.24 -21.19 -5.97
N LEU A 114 -43.65 -22.10 -6.85
CA LEU A 114 -44.06 -23.45 -6.47
C LEU A 114 -43.96 -24.41 -7.66
N ARG A 115 -43.00 -25.34 -7.60
CA ARG A 115 -42.65 -26.22 -8.73
C ARG A 115 -42.34 -25.37 -9.95
N MET A 116 -43.07 -25.50 -11.06
CA MET A 116 -42.90 -24.62 -12.22
C MET A 116 -43.72 -23.33 -12.12
N LYS A 117 -44.68 -23.23 -11.19
CA LYS A 117 -45.58 -22.07 -11.14
C LYS A 117 -44.80 -20.82 -10.75
N GLY A 118 -44.98 -19.75 -11.52
CA GLY A 118 -44.34 -18.47 -11.27
C GLY A 118 -42.88 -18.39 -11.69
N ALA A 119 -42.38 -19.39 -12.42
CA ALA A 119 -41.05 -19.38 -12.99
C ALA A 119 -41.02 -18.55 -14.27
N ASP A 120 -40.02 -17.68 -14.37
CA ASP A 120 -39.57 -17.00 -15.58
C ASP A 120 -38.74 -18.01 -16.40
N MET A 121 -39.13 -18.27 -17.65
CA MET A 121 -38.67 -19.43 -18.42
C MET A 121 -38.02 -19.02 -19.74
N ILE A 122 -36.81 -19.52 -19.97
CA ILE A 122 -36.10 -19.41 -21.24
C ILE A 122 -35.98 -20.81 -21.83
N ILE A 123 -36.56 -21.02 -23.01
CA ILE A 123 -36.61 -22.33 -23.69
C ILE A 123 -36.06 -22.17 -25.10
N GLY A 124 -35.03 -22.91 -25.48
CA GLY A 124 -34.49 -22.87 -26.83
C GLY A 124 -34.12 -24.22 -27.41
N TRP A 125 -33.84 -24.22 -28.71
CA TRP A 125 -33.43 -25.39 -29.49
C TRP A 125 -32.77 -24.95 -30.80
N TYR A 126 -32.21 -25.90 -31.54
CA TYR A 126 -31.59 -25.64 -32.83
C TYR A 126 -32.03 -26.68 -33.86
N ASP A 127 -32.65 -26.23 -34.95
CA ASP A 127 -33.02 -27.10 -36.07
C ASP A 127 -32.18 -26.79 -37.34
N THR A 128 -32.72 -25.94 -38.22
CA THR A 128 -32.04 -25.24 -39.31
C THR A 128 -31.59 -23.83 -38.89
N ALA A 129 -32.10 -23.33 -37.77
CA ALA A 129 -31.78 -22.02 -37.21
C ALA A 129 -31.87 -22.06 -35.67
N PRO A 130 -31.24 -21.10 -34.97
CA PRO A 130 -31.41 -20.97 -33.53
C PRO A 130 -32.82 -20.47 -33.19
N HIS A 131 -33.42 -21.08 -32.18
CA HIS A 131 -34.73 -20.70 -31.66
C HIS A 131 -34.66 -20.54 -30.14
N VAL A 132 -35.21 -19.44 -29.63
CA VAL A 132 -35.40 -19.20 -28.20
C VAL A 132 -36.79 -18.58 -27.98
N VAL A 133 -37.45 -19.02 -26.92
CA VAL A 133 -38.73 -18.52 -26.46
C VAL A 133 -38.55 -18.02 -25.03
N ASP A 134 -38.87 -16.76 -24.84
CA ASP A 134 -39.09 -16.14 -23.54
C ASP A 134 -40.53 -16.42 -23.10
N ALA A 135 -40.70 -17.06 -21.94
CA ALA A 135 -41.93 -17.68 -21.50
C ALA A 135 -42.15 -17.51 -19.99
N TYR A 136 -43.40 -17.64 -19.57
CA TYR A 136 -43.74 -17.59 -18.16
C TYR A 136 -44.64 -18.76 -17.76
N SER A 137 -44.26 -19.47 -16.70
CA SER A 137 -44.99 -20.66 -16.28
C SER A 137 -46.14 -20.36 -15.32
N THR A 138 -47.35 -20.72 -15.73
CA THR A 138 -48.60 -20.35 -15.05
C THR A 138 -49.10 -21.38 -14.04
N GLY A 139 -48.52 -22.59 -14.02
CA GLY A 139 -48.99 -23.72 -13.21
C GLY A 139 -47.87 -24.61 -12.72
N GLU A 140 -48.16 -25.45 -11.71
CA GLU A 140 -47.16 -26.29 -11.04
C GLU A 140 -46.43 -27.28 -11.97
N THR A 141 -47.04 -27.62 -13.10
CA THR A 141 -46.49 -28.53 -14.13
C THR A 141 -46.63 -27.94 -15.54
N GLY A 142 -46.68 -26.61 -15.66
CA GLY A 142 -47.09 -25.89 -16.86
C GLY A 142 -48.61 -25.57 -16.88
N PRO A 143 -49.10 -24.91 -17.95
CA PRO A 143 -48.36 -24.54 -19.17
C PRO A 143 -47.46 -23.31 -18.99
N HIS A 144 -46.45 -23.20 -19.85
CA HIS A 144 -45.54 -22.05 -19.96
C HIS A 144 -45.69 -21.39 -21.35
N PRO A 145 -46.76 -20.64 -21.64
CA PRO A 145 -46.87 -19.93 -22.91
C PRO A 145 -45.83 -18.80 -22.99
N ALA A 146 -45.58 -18.32 -24.22
CA ALA A 146 -44.67 -17.21 -24.45
C ALA A 146 -45.09 -15.98 -23.63
N ASP A 147 -44.12 -15.25 -23.10
CA ASP A 147 -44.40 -14.17 -22.17
C ASP A 147 -45.24 -13.05 -22.81
N THR A 148 -44.97 -12.76 -24.08
CA THR A 148 -45.76 -11.83 -24.90
C THR A 148 -47.24 -12.22 -25.04
N ASP A 149 -47.58 -13.50 -24.95
CA ASP A 149 -48.99 -13.96 -25.00
C ASP A 149 -49.73 -13.71 -23.68
N GLN A 150 -49.00 -13.46 -22.59
CA GLN A 150 -49.54 -13.11 -21.27
C GLN A 150 -49.53 -11.60 -20.99
N GLY A 151 -49.06 -10.81 -21.96
CA GLY A 151 -49.00 -9.36 -21.88
C GLY A 151 -47.67 -8.82 -21.34
N GLY A 152 -46.65 -9.68 -21.24
CA GLY A 152 -45.28 -9.28 -21.00
C GLY A 152 -44.48 -8.97 -22.28
N THR A 153 -43.17 -8.86 -22.15
CA THR A 153 -42.22 -8.52 -23.23
C THR A 153 -41.38 -9.72 -23.67
N PHE A 154 -40.46 -9.49 -24.61
CA PHE A 154 -39.45 -10.47 -24.97
C PHE A 154 -38.13 -9.80 -24.61
N ASP A 155 -37.45 -10.33 -23.60
CA ASP A 155 -36.45 -9.58 -22.84
C ASP A 155 -35.01 -10.05 -23.07
N LEU A 156 -34.83 -10.94 -24.05
CA LEU A 156 -33.51 -11.32 -24.54
C LEU A 156 -33.02 -10.32 -25.59
N THR A 157 -31.82 -9.77 -25.35
CA THR A 157 -31.20 -8.75 -26.21
C THR A 157 -30.39 -9.36 -27.35
N ALA A 158 -29.86 -10.56 -27.13
CA ALA A 158 -29.20 -11.39 -28.13
C ALA A 158 -29.39 -12.87 -27.80
N TYR A 159 -29.41 -13.73 -28.81
CA TYR A 159 -29.31 -15.18 -28.62
C TYR A 159 -28.76 -15.89 -29.85
N ASN A 160 -28.20 -17.07 -29.62
CA ASN A 160 -27.82 -18.02 -30.65
C ASN A 160 -27.87 -19.45 -30.08
N ALA A 161 -27.84 -20.45 -30.96
CA ALA A 161 -27.86 -21.85 -30.57
C ALA A 161 -27.15 -22.70 -31.61
N THR A 162 -26.58 -23.82 -31.18
CA THR A 162 -26.12 -24.89 -32.06
C THR A 162 -26.49 -26.25 -31.50
N GLU A 163 -26.57 -27.24 -32.38
CA GLU A 163 -26.63 -28.64 -31.99
C GLU A 163 -25.51 -29.42 -32.66
N THR A 164 -24.61 -30.00 -31.86
CA THR A 164 -23.47 -30.77 -32.36
C THR A 164 -23.14 -31.92 -31.41
N GLY A 165 -22.90 -33.11 -31.97
CA GLY A 165 -22.37 -34.23 -31.19
C GLY A 165 -23.32 -34.79 -30.12
N GLY A 166 -24.63 -34.58 -30.25
CA GLY A 166 -25.62 -34.99 -29.25
C GLY A 166 -25.75 -34.02 -28.08
N TRP A 167 -25.33 -32.77 -28.29
CA TRP A 167 -25.47 -31.66 -27.36
C TRP A 167 -26.18 -30.50 -28.06
N THR A 168 -27.12 -29.90 -27.36
CA THR A 168 -27.74 -28.64 -27.74
C THR A 168 -27.17 -27.54 -26.84
N THR A 169 -26.66 -26.47 -27.45
CA THR A 169 -26.10 -25.29 -26.78
C THR A 169 -26.92 -24.08 -27.16
N ILE A 170 -27.31 -23.28 -26.17
CA ILE A 170 -28.00 -22.00 -26.33
C ILE A 170 -27.22 -20.94 -25.58
N GLU A 171 -26.99 -19.83 -26.23
CA GLU A 171 -26.40 -18.64 -25.61
C GLU A 171 -27.38 -17.49 -25.73
N PHE A 172 -27.59 -16.74 -24.67
CA PHE A 172 -28.43 -15.54 -24.69
C PHE A 172 -27.89 -14.44 -23.77
N ALA A 173 -28.30 -13.21 -24.04
CA ALA A 173 -28.05 -12.04 -23.21
C ALA A 173 -29.38 -11.44 -22.73
N ARG A 174 -29.41 -11.01 -21.47
CA ARG A 174 -30.61 -10.45 -20.82
C ARG A 174 -30.19 -9.42 -19.78
N ASN A 175 -30.95 -8.33 -19.64
CA ASN A 175 -30.75 -7.42 -18.51
C ASN A 175 -31.09 -8.10 -17.19
N LEU A 176 -30.34 -7.81 -16.12
CA LEU A 176 -30.58 -8.33 -14.76
C LEU A 176 -31.97 -7.97 -14.23
N THR A 177 -32.49 -6.82 -14.66
CA THR A 177 -33.88 -6.41 -14.43
C THR A 177 -34.48 -5.92 -15.74
N THR A 178 -35.68 -6.40 -16.07
CA THR A 178 -36.35 -6.10 -17.36
C THR A 178 -37.54 -5.16 -17.18
N GLY A 179 -38.11 -5.12 -15.97
CA GLY A 179 -39.24 -4.25 -15.62
C GLY A 179 -40.61 -4.82 -16.03
N ASP A 180 -40.65 -6.04 -16.59
CA ASP A 180 -41.86 -6.83 -16.76
C ASP A 180 -42.33 -7.44 -15.42
N GLY A 181 -43.63 -7.66 -15.27
CA GLY A 181 -44.21 -8.34 -14.11
C GLY A 181 -44.16 -9.87 -14.17
N HIS A 182 -43.80 -10.46 -15.32
CA HIS A 182 -43.61 -11.92 -15.49
C HIS A 182 -42.15 -12.34 -15.35
N ASP A 183 -41.24 -11.38 -15.45
CA ASP A 183 -39.82 -11.58 -15.36
C ASP A 183 -39.30 -11.48 -13.93
N LYS A 184 -38.39 -12.38 -13.58
CA LYS A 184 -37.76 -12.42 -12.27
C LYS A 184 -36.44 -11.65 -12.33
N PRO A 185 -36.20 -10.72 -11.39
CA PRO A 185 -34.90 -10.05 -11.32
C PRO A 185 -33.83 -11.09 -11.00
N ILE A 186 -32.75 -11.07 -11.78
CA ILE A 186 -31.55 -11.84 -11.50
C ILE A 186 -30.64 -10.90 -10.69
N PRO A 187 -30.29 -11.25 -9.45
CA PRO A 187 -29.40 -10.40 -8.67
C PRO A 187 -27.96 -10.49 -9.23
N ASP A 188 -27.21 -9.39 -9.17
CA ASP A 188 -25.78 -9.32 -9.53
C ASP A 188 -24.87 -10.02 -8.51
N ASN A 189 -25.39 -10.35 -7.32
CA ASN A 189 -24.74 -11.16 -6.30
C ASN A 189 -25.77 -11.96 -5.48
N GLY A 190 -25.40 -13.14 -4.99
CA GLY A 190 -26.23 -14.01 -4.16
C GLY A 190 -26.77 -15.23 -4.91
N THR A 191 -27.89 -15.78 -4.45
CA THR A 191 -28.43 -17.04 -4.96
C THR A 191 -29.84 -16.89 -5.51
N VAL A 192 -30.13 -17.60 -6.61
CA VAL A 192 -31.47 -17.72 -7.18
C VAL A 192 -31.81 -19.20 -7.39
N VAL A 193 -33.05 -19.60 -7.08
CA VAL A 193 -33.49 -20.97 -7.37
C VAL A 193 -33.78 -21.09 -8.85
N ILE A 194 -33.27 -22.14 -9.49
CA ILE A 194 -33.52 -22.42 -10.90
C ILE A 194 -34.16 -23.79 -11.12
N LEU A 195 -34.84 -23.91 -12.26
CA LEU A 195 -35.29 -25.15 -12.86
C LEU A 195 -34.50 -25.38 -14.14
N TRP A 196 -34.19 -26.63 -14.44
CA TRP A 196 -33.60 -27.01 -15.73
C TRP A 196 -34.38 -28.17 -16.33
N ALA A 197 -34.47 -28.21 -17.66
CA ALA A 197 -35.10 -29.31 -18.38
C ALA A 197 -34.51 -29.48 -19.78
N VAL A 198 -34.62 -30.71 -20.28
CA VAL A 198 -34.23 -31.07 -21.65
C VAL A 198 -35.28 -31.97 -22.31
N SER A 199 -35.34 -31.96 -23.64
CA SER A 199 -36.11 -32.91 -24.45
C SER A 199 -35.31 -33.35 -25.67
N ASP A 200 -35.57 -34.55 -26.19
CA ASP A 200 -34.92 -35.08 -27.39
C ASP A 200 -35.66 -34.67 -28.69
N THR A 201 -36.49 -33.63 -28.62
CA THR A 201 -37.27 -33.11 -29.75
C THR A 201 -37.24 -31.58 -29.78
N ASP A 202 -37.11 -31.01 -30.98
CA ASP A 202 -37.20 -29.57 -31.29
C ASP A 202 -38.65 -29.04 -31.27
N ASP A 203 -39.40 -29.36 -30.22
CA ASP A 203 -40.79 -28.93 -30.05
C ASP A 203 -40.97 -28.28 -28.68
N PHE A 204 -41.32 -27.00 -28.68
CA PHE A 204 -41.63 -26.21 -27.49
C PHE A 204 -42.71 -26.85 -26.60
N LEU A 205 -43.60 -27.67 -27.17
CA LEU A 205 -44.68 -28.35 -26.44
C LEU A 205 -44.33 -29.78 -26.01
N ALA A 206 -43.12 -30.26 -26.28
CA ALA A 206 -42.70 -31.61 -25.93
C ALA A 206 -42.56 -31.80 -24.42
N GLU A 207 -42.87 -33.02 -23.95
CA GLU A 207 -42.57 -33.40 -22.57
C GLU A 207 -41.05 -33.52 -22.38
N HIS A 208 -40.58 -33.11 -21.20
CA HIS A 208 -39.15 -33.13 -20.87
C HIS A 208 -38.69 -34.57 -20.61
N THR A 209 -37.59 -34.99 -21.24
CA THR A 209 -36.97 -36.31 -21.04
C THR A 209 -36.16 -36.36 -19.74
N ALA A 210 -35.60 -35.22 -19.32
CA ALA A 210 -35.02 -35.02 -17.98
C ALA A 210 -35.30 -33.60 -17.47
N ARG A 211 -35.36 -33.45 -16.15
CA ARG A 211 -35.61 -32.17 -15.46
C ARG A 211 -35.12 -32.20 -14.03
N GLY A 212 -34.84 -31.03 -13.47
CA GLY A 212 -34.48 -30.86 -12.07
C GLY A 212 -34.59 -29.43 -11.60
N SER A 213 -34.18 -29.19 -10.36
CA SER A 213 -34.02 -27.86 -9.77
C SER A 213 -32.62 -27.75 -9.17
N ALA A 214 -32.08 -26.55 -9.15
CA ALA A 214 -30.79 -26.25 -8.54
C ALA A 214 -30.82 -24.84 -7.92
N VAL A 215 -29.78 -24.51 -7.16
CA VAL A 215 -29.51 -23.13 -6.74
C VAL A 215 -28.43 -22.59 -7.65
N TRP A 216 -28.72 -21.51 -8.37
CA TRP A 216 -27.75 -20.76 -9.14
C TRP A 216 -27.14 -19.70 -8.22
N ASN A 217 -25.87 -19.92 -7.84
CA ASN A 217 -25.10 -18.96 -7.08
C ASN A 217 -24.36 -18.03 -8.04
N LEU A 218 -24.76 -16.77 -8.09
CA LEU A 218 -24.18 -15.77 -8.98
C LEU A 218 -22.88 -15.15 -8.42
N ALA A 219 -22.52 -15.44 -7.17
CA ALA A 219 -21.33 -14.93 -6.48
C ALA A 219 -20.01 -15.65 -6.85
N GLY A 220 -20.03 -16.62 -7.78
CA GLY A 220 -18.95 -17.61 -7.89
C GLY A 220 -19.05 -18.65 -6.76
N ALA A 221 -18.39 -19.81 -6.91
CA ALA A 221 -18.41 -20.83 -5.86
C ALA A 221 -17.77 -20.26 -4.58
N PRO A 222 -18.42 -20.32 -3.41
CA PRO A 222 -17.80 -19.87 -2.18
C PRO A 222 -16.66 -20.84 -1.84
N PRO A 223 -15.55 -20.35 -1.27
CA PRO A 223 -14.53 -21.21 -0.71
C PRO A 223 -15.14 -22.14 0.35
N PRO A 224 -14.53 -23.32 0.61
CA PRO A 224 -14.98 -24.17 1.71
C PRO A 224 -15.03 -23.32 2.99
N PRO A 225 -16.09 -23.44 3.80
CA PRO A 225 -16.30 -22.53 4.91
C PRO A 225 -15.13 -22.64 5.89
N PRO A 226 -14.76 -21.53 6.55
CA PRO A 226 -13.67 -21.52 7.50
C PRO A 226 -13.92 -22.54 8.62
N PRO A 227 -12.86 -23.09 9.21
CA PRO A 227 -12.96 -24.02 10.33
C PRO A 227 -13.84 -23.42 11.44
N PRO A 228 -14.78 -24.19 12.03
CA PRO A 228 -15.67 -23.68 13.06
C PRO A 228 -14.87 -23.02 14.18
N VAL A 229 -15.24 -21.77 14.49
CA VAL A 229 -14.64 -21.02 15.59
C VAL A 229 -14.96 -21.79 16.89
N GLU A 230 -14.09 -21.76 17.91
CA GLU A 230 -14.32 -22.53 19.17
C GLU A 230 -15.71 -22.30 19.82
N SER A 231 -16.38 -21.18 19.48
CA SER A 231 -17.75 -20.83 19.87
C SER A 231 -18.87 -21.53 19.08
N GLU A 232 -18.54 -22.27 18.02
CA GLU A 232 -19.49 -22.90 17.08
C GLU A 232 -19.65 -24.40 17.28
N PHE A 233 -18.89 -25.05 18.18
CA PHE A 233 -19.22 -26.42 18.60
C PHE A 233 -20.60 -26.43 19.23
N ASP A 234 -21.61 -26.69 18.41
CA ASP A 234 -23.03 -26.71 18.76
C ASP A 234 -23.51 -28.16 18.95
N GLY A 235 -22.62 -29.12 18.69
CA GLY A 235 -22.84 -30.56 18.72
C GLY A 235 -23.56 -31.09 17.48
N ILE A 236 -23.62 -30.35 16.37
CA ILE A 236 -24.31 -30.73 15.13
C ILE A 236 -23.34 -30.63 13.95
N VAL A 237 -23.10 -31.75 13.26
CA VAL A 237 -22.29 -31.73 12.02
C VAL A 237 -23.09 -31.14 10.85
N SER A 238 -22.74 -29.93 10.44
CA SER A 238 -23.31 -29.18 9.32
C SER A 238 -22.57 -29.43 7.99
N GLU A 239 -23.24 -29.19 6.87
CA GLU A 239 -22.62 -29.36 5.55
C GLU A 239 -21.49 -28.36 5.33
N GLY A 240 -20.29 -28.87 5.01
CA GLY A 240 -19.08 -28.07 4.81
C GLY A 240 -18.26 -27.81 6.07
N GLU A 241 -18.78 -28.07 7.27
CA GLU A 241 -18.12 -27.76 8.55
C GLU A 241 -16.80 -28.53 8.77
N TYR A 242 -16.72 -29.76 8.27
CA TYR A 242 -15.51 -30.57 8.32
C TYR A 242 -15.09 -31.00 6.92
N GLY A 243 -13.86 -30.67 6.54
CA GLY A 243 -13.31 -30.95 5.20
C GLY A 243 -13.02 -32.43 4.91
N ASN A 244 -12.95 -33.29 5.93
CA ASN A 244 -12.76 -34.73 5.77
C ASN A 244 -13.77 -35.53 6.58
N ASN A 245 -14.17 -36.70 6.06
CA ASN A 245 -14.98 -37.65 6.80
C ASN A 245 -14.69 -39.10 6.43
N THR A 246 -15.09 -40.01 7.30
CA THR A 246 -15.14 -41.45 7.05
C THR A 246 -16.29 -42.08 7.83
N THR A 247 -16.71 -43.27 7.42
CA THR A 247 -17.80 -43.99 8.06
C THR A 247 -17.43 -45.42 8.38
N PHE A 248 -18.02 -45.94 9.47
CA PHE A 248 -17.91 -47.32 9.89
C PHE A 248 -19.31 -47.94 10.00
N ASP A 249 -19.37 -49.27 9.84
CA ASP A 249 -20.60 -50.08 9.93
C ASP A 249 -21.75 -49.58 9.05
N GLY A 250 -21.45 -49.20 7.79
CA GLY A 250 -22.45 -48.76 6.83
C GLY A 250 -23.02 -47.37 7.09
N GLY A 251 -22.28 -46.50 7.78
CA GLY A 251 -22.70 -45.12 8.07
C GLY A 251 -23.25 -44.90 9.47
N LEU A 252 -23.30 -45.95 10.30
CA LEU A 252 -23.84 -45.91 11.66
C LEU A 252 -22.93 -45.21 12.66
N PHE A 253 -21.62 -45.22 12.40
CA PHE A 253 -20.64 -44.41 13.11
C PHE A 253 -19.89 -43.58 12.08
N GLN A 254 -19.87 -42.27 12.27
CA GLN A 254 -19.32 -41.29 11.35
C GLN A 254 -18.26 -40.50 12.09
N LEU A 255 -17.12 -40.29 11.43
CA LEU A 255 -16.00 -39.53 11.96
C LEU A 255 -15.67 -38.43 10.94
N TYR A 256 -15.65 -37.19 11.41
CA TYR A 256 -15.36 -35.98 10.64
C TYR A 256 -14.14 -35.29 11.23
N TRP A 257 -13.28 -34.68 10.42
CA TRP A 257 -12.11 -33.95 10.93
C TRP A 257 -11.53 -32.93 9.95
N TYR A 258 -10.74 -32.01 10.48
CA TYR A 258 -9.72 -31.25 9.77
C TYR A 258 -8.52 -30.97 10.70
N VAL A 259 -7.37 -30.67 10.11
CA VAL A 259 -6.11 -30.41 10.83
C VAL A 259 -5.67 -28.98 10.54
N VAL A 260 -5.31 -28.23 11.57
CA VAL A 260 -4.81 -26.85 11.47
C VAL A 260 -3.32 -26.82 11.82
N ASN A 261 -2.54 -26.12 10.99
CA ASN A 261 -1.12 -25.84 11.21
C ASN A 261 -0.27 -27.08 11.54
N ASN A 262 -0.65 -28.27 11.03
CA ASN A 262 -0.03 -29.57 11.34
C ASN A 262 0.16 -29.87 12.84
N THR A 263 -0.63 -29.24 13.72
CA THR A 263 -0.45 -29.30 15.18
C THR A 263 -1.73 -29.65 15.92
N THR A 264 -2.88 -29.19 15.42
CA THR A 264 -4.16 -29.32 16.11
C THR A 264 -5.19 -30.00 15.21
N ILE A 265 -6.04 -30.85 15.78
CA ILE A 265 -7.14 -31.51 15.09
C ILE A 265 -8.48 -31.11 15.72
N TYR A 266 -9.43 -30.81 14.84
CA TYR A 266 -10.84 -30.63 15.15
C TYR A 266 -11.57 -31.83 14.59
N MET A 267 -12.45 -32.45 15.38
CA MET A 267 -13.16 -33.64 14.94
C MET A 267 -14.56 -33.75 15.53
N ALA A 268 -15.44 -34.38 14.76
CA ALA A 268 -16.76 -34.78 15.23
C ALA A 268 -16.95 -36.30 15.10
N LEU A 269 -17.51 -36.90 16.15
CA LEU A 269 -17.95 -38.28 16.21
C LEU A 269 -19.47 -38.30 16.23
N ARG A 270 -20.12 -38.99 15.30
CA ARG A 270 -21.59 -39.07 15.24
C ARG A 270 -22.04 -40.51 15.07
N ALA A 271 -22.92 -40.99 15.95
CA ALA A 271 -23.37 -42.38 15.91
C ALA A 271 -24.86 -42.56 16.26
N GLU A 272 -25.49 -43.60 15.68
CA GLU A 272 -26.89 -43.95 15.92
C GLU A 272 -27.07 -44.56 17.31
N THR A 273 -27.15 -43.70 18.32
CA THR A 273 -27.44 -44.03 19.72
C THR A 273 -28.04 -42.83 20.46
N THR A 274 -28.56 -43.07 21.67
CA THR A 274 -28.97 -42.04 22.65
C THR A 274 -28.24 -42.34 23.97
N GLY A 275 -26.95 -42.60 23.84
CA GLY A 275 -26.08 -43.05 24.91
C GLY A 275 -24.65 -42.72 24.53
N TRP A 276 -23.67 -43.27 25.23
CA TRP A 276 -22.28 -42.94 24.95
C TRP A 276 -21.80 -43.46 23.58
N LEU A 277 -20.88 -42.73 22.96
CA LEU A 277 -20.08 -43.15 21.80
C LEU A 277 -18.60 -43.02 22.13
N SER A 278 -17.74 -43.81 21.48
CA SER A 278 -16.29 -43.67 21.65
C SER A 278 -15.47 -44.00 20.41
N LEU A 279 -14.30 -43.35 20.35
CA LEU A 279 -13.22 -43.61 19.40
C LEU A 279 -11.96 -44.04 20.16
N GLY A 280 -11.40 -45.21 19.83
CA GLY A 280 -10.15 -45.71 20.38
C GLY A 280 -9.03 -45.68 19.36
N ILE A 281 -7.95 -44.95 19.61
CA ILE A 281 -6.86 -44.64 18.70
C ILE A 281 -5.68 -45.60 18.93
N SER A 282 -5.18 -46.19 17.84
CA SER A 282 -3.97 -47.02 17.78
C SER A 282 -3.84 -48.13 18.84
N PRO A 283 -4.84 -49.04 18.96
CA PRO A 283 -4.75 -50.17 19.87
C PRO A 283 -3.57 -51.10 19.56
N VAL A 284 -2.97 -51.70 20.59
CA VAL A 284 -1.90 -52.70 20.44
C VAL A 284 -2.48 -54.13 20.38
N ASN A 285 -3.44 -54.45 21.25
CA ASN A 285 -4.04 -55.78 21.30
C ASN A 285 -5.50 -55.72 21.76
N ARG A 286 -6.43 -55.88 20.82
CA ARG A 286 -7.86 -55.59 21.02
C ARG A 286 -8.01 -54.14 21.48
N MET A 287 -8.57 -53.88 22.67
CA MET A 287 -8.65 -52.53 23.24
C MET A 287 -7.35 -52.12 23.93
N GLN A 288 -6.50 -53.07 24.34
CA GLN A 288 -5.31 -52.75 25.13
C GLN A 288 -4.38 -51.79 24.40
N GLY A 289 -4.02 -50.71 25.09
CA GLY A 289 -3.13 -49.67 24.60
C GLY A 289 -3.80 -48.64 23.69
N ALA A 290 -5.12 -48.70 23.53
CA ALA A 290 -5.87 -47.65 22.85
C ALA A 290 -6.02 -46.43 23.76
N ASP A 291 -5.73 -45.28 23.16
CA ASP A 291 -6.12 -43.94 23.61
C ASP A 291 -7.60 -43.73 23.25
N MET A 292 -8.45 -43.40 24.22
CA MET A 292 -9.90 -43.52 24.11
C MET A 292 -10.58 -42.18 24.37
N LEU A 293 -11.30 -41.69 23.37
CA LEU A 293 -12.17 -40.53 23.45
C LEU A 293 -13.62 -40.99 23.59
N PHE A 294 -14.31 -40.58 24.66
CA PHE A 294 -15.73 -40.84 24.89
C PHE A 294 -16.55 -39.55 24.83
N GLY A 295 -17.81 -39.65 24.43
CA GLY A 295 -18.80 -38.58 24.63
C GLY A 295 -20.22 -39.08 24.77
N TRP A 296 -21.03 -38.33 25.51
CA TRP A 296 -22.46 -38.57 25.71
C TRP A 296 -23.16 -37.28 26.15
N VAL A 297 -24.49 -37.31 26.21
CA VAL A 297 -25.29 -36.21 26.74
C VAL A 297 -26.24 -36.76 27.78
N ASP A 298 -26.26 -36.16 28.98
CA ASP A 298 -27.22 -36.52 30.02
C ASP A 298 -27.96 -35.27 30.55
N LEU A 299 -28.65 -35.41 31.69
CA LEU A 299 -29.40 -34.30 32.30
C LEU A 299 -28.52 -33.13 32.76
N GLU A 300 -27.22 -33.33 32.92
CA GLU A 300 -26.24 -32.30 33.28
C GLU A 300 -25.63 -31.61 32.05
N GLY A 301 -25.87 -32.14 30.85
CA GLY A 301 -25.45 -31.56 29.58
C GLY A 301 -24.48 -32.47 28.81
N PRO A 302 -23.66 -31.89 27.91
CA PRO A 302 -22.66 -32.62 27.14
C PRO A 302 -21.47 -33.03 28.01
N HIS A 303 -20.96 -34.23 27.77
CA HIS A 303 -19.77 -34.76 28.43
C HIS A 303 -18.79 -35.34 27.41
N ALA A 304 -17.51 -35.20 27.70
CA ALA A 304 -16.43 -35.87 27.00
C ALA A 304 -15.40 -36.38 28.00
N GLU A 305 -14.82 -37.55 27.72
CA GLU A 305 -13.78 -38.13 28.57
C GLU A 305 -12.59 -38.58 27.75
N ASP A 306 -11.42 -38.33 28.34
CA ASP A 306 -10.13 -38.77 27.85
C ASP A 306 -9.62 -39.92 28.74
N ALA A 307 -9.41 -41.08 28.13
CA ALA A 307 -9.22 -42.34 28.83
C ALA A 307 -8.27 -43.27 28.10
N TYR A 308 -7.76 -44.27 28.82
CA TYR A 308 -6.79 -45.21 28.26
C TYR A 308 -7.14 -46.64 28.61
N SER A 309 -7.15 -47.52 27.61
CA SER A 309 -7.49 -48.91 27.83
C SER A 309 -6.28 -49.75 28.28
N VAL A 310 -6.30 -50.17 29.54
CA VAL A 310 -5.18 -50.93 30.14
C VAL A 310 -5.17 -52.43 29.77
N GLY A 311 -6.27 -52.95 29.23
CA GLY A 311 -6.44 -54.39 29.00
C GLY A 311 -7.24 -54.74 27.73
N PRO A 312 -7.16 -55.99 27.23
CA PRO A 312 -7.76 -56.38 25.94
C PRO A 312 -9.29 -56.31 25.87
N THR A 313 -9.96 -56.09 27.01
CA THR A 313 -11.42 -55.98 27.15
C THR A 313 -11.80 -54.91 28.17
N GLY A 314 -10.93 -53.91 28.38
CA GLY A 314 -11.01 -52.98 29.50
C GLY A 314 -10.23 -53.43 30.75
N PRO A 315 -10.26 -52.67 31.86
CA PRO A 315 -10.97 -51.39 32.01
C PRO A 315 -10.31 -50.24 31.22
N HIS A 316 -11.02 -49.13 31.11
CA HIS A 316 -10.58 -47.88 30.46
C HIS A 316 -10.70 -46.71 31.47
N PRO A 317 -9.83 -46.65 32.49
CA PRO A 317 -9.82 -45.52 33.43
C PRO A 317 -9.51 -44.20 32.72
N ARG A 318 -9.94 -43.08 33.30
CA ARG A 318 -9.57 -41.73 32.82
C ARG A 318 -8.06 -41.55 32.88
N ASP A 319 -7.50 -40.75 31.99
CA ASP A 319 -6.05 -40.55 31.93
C ASP A 319 -5.52 -39.86 33.19
N THR A 320 -6.31 -38.94 33.74
CA THR A 320 -6.06 -38.32 35.05
C THR A 320 -5.99 -39.31 36.22
N GLU A 321 -6.59 -40.51 36.12
CA GLU A 321 -6.47 -41.58 37.11
C GLU A 321 -5.19 -42.42 36.94
N LEU A 322 -4.56 -42.35 35.76
CA LEU A 322 -3.30 -43.01 35.41
C LEU A 322 -2.08 -42.08 35.49
N ALA A 323 -2.26 -40.86 36.01
CA ALA A 323 -1.26 -39.79 35.98
C ALA A 323 -0.90 -39.28 34.56
N GLY A 324 -1.81 -39.49 33.61
CA GLY A 324 -1.87 -38.76 32.35
C GLY A 324 -2.61 -37.43 32.48
N THR A 325 -2.77 -36.75 31.36
CA THR A 325 -3.47 -35.46 31.26
C THR A 325 -4.90 -35.64 30.73
N PHE A 326 -5.66 -34.55 30.64
CA PHE A 326 -6.94 -34.53 29.92
C PHE A 326 -6.70 -33.64 28.72
N ASP A 327 -6.64 -34.24 27.53
CA ASP A 327 -6.06 -33.63 26.35
C ASP A 327 -7.11 -33.19 25.31
N ILE A 328 -8.39 -33.32 25.66
CA ILE A 328 -9.50 -32.64 24.97
C ILE A 328 -9.48 -31.17 25.42
N LEU A 329 -9.18 -30.27 24.48
CA LEU A 329 -9.05 -28.83 24.72
C LEU A 329 -10.41 -28.13 24.81
N TYR A 330 -11.35 -28.56 23.97
CA TYR A 330 -12.71 -28.05 23.90
C TYR A 330 -13.64 -29.14 23.39
N TYR A 331 -14.89 -29.18 23.85
CA TYR A 331 -15.88 -30.12 23.34
C TYR A 331 -17.32 -29.61 23.50
N ASN A 332 -18.22 -30.10 22.67
CA ASN A 332 -19.67 -30.06 22.87
C ASN A 332 -20.30 -31.36 22.36
N ALA A 333 -21.48 -31.71 22.86
CA ALA A 333 -22.21 -32.88 22.40
C ALA A 333 -23.72 -32.64 22.37
N THR A 334 -24.40 -33.21 21.38
CA THR A 334 -25.86 -33.23 21.32
C THR A 334 -26.42 -34.62 21.12
N GLU A 335 -27.67 -34.79 21.53
CA GLU A 335 -28.50 -35.91 21.13
C GLU A 335 -29.72 -35.41 20.38
N ASP A 336 -29.81 -35.77 19.10
CA ASP A 336 -30.94 -35.42 18.26
C ASP A 336 -31.35 -36.59 17.35
N ASN A 337 -32.65 -36.79 17.22
CA ASN A 337 -33.25 -37.80 16.33
C ASN A 337 -32.66 -39.23 16.45
N GLY A 338 -32.23 -39.63 17.65
CA GLY A 338 -31.64 -40.96 17.88
C GLY A 338 -30.15 -41.07 17.52
N TRP A 339 -29.48 -39.93 17.37
CA TRP A 339 -28.04 -39.82 17.17
C TRP A 339 -27.41 -39.06 18.32
N THR A 340 -26.25 -39.52 18.76
CA THR A 340 -25.36 -38.77 19.65
C THR A 340 -24.21 -38.26 18.79
N THR A 341 -23.91 -36.96 18.90
CA THR A 341 -22.80 -36.30 18.22
C THR A 341 -21.89 -35.66 19.27
N LEU A 342 -20.58 -35.90 19.19
CA LEU A 342 -19.55 -35.25 19.98
C LEU A 342 -18.62 -34.48 19.05
N GLU A 343 -18.48 -33.19 19.27
CA GLU A 343 -17.47 -32.34 18.64
C GLU A 343 -16.37 -32.03 19.63
N LEU A 344 -15.10 -32.08 19.20
CA LEU A 344 -13.97 -31.82 20.07
C LEU A 344 -12.75 -31.27 19.34
N LYS A 345 -11.90 -30.58 20.11
CA LYS A 345 -10.59 -30.07 19.72
C LYS A 345 -9.49 -30.76 20.54
N ARG A 346 -8.42 -31.22 19.89
CA ARG A 346 -7.27 -31.86 20.54
C ARG A 346 -5.98 -31.59 19.76
N ASN A 347 -4.82 -31.56 20.42
CA ASN A 347 -3.53 -31.49 19.72
C ASN A 347 -3.19 -32.85 19.09
N LEU A 348 -2.58 -32.85 17.89
CA LEU A 348 -2.14 -34.08 17.21
C LEU A 348 -1.13 -34.89 18.05
N THR A 349 -0.32 -34.18 18.84
CA THR A 349 0.60 -34.75 19.81
C THR A 349 0.39 -34.09 21.16
N THR A 350 0.32 -34.89 22.21
CA THR A 350 0.06 -34.44 23.58
C THR A 350 1.27 -34.73 24.48
N THR A 351 1.24 -34.20 25.71
CA THR A 351 2.42 -34.20 26.58
C THR A 351 2.67 -35.52 27.32
N ASP A 352 1.73 -36.47 27.26
CA ASP A 352 1.73 -37.71 28.03
C ASP A 352 1.64 -38.99 27.15
N ALA A 353 2.49 -39.08 26.14
CA ALA A 353 2.58 -40.16 25.13
C ALA A 353 2.59 -41.64 25.65
N ALA A 354 2.65 -41.86 26.97
CA ALA A 354 2.41 -43.17 27.58
C ALA A 354 0.94 -43.62 27.45
N TYR A 355 -0.01 -42.69 27.55
CA TYR A 355 -1.44 -42.96 27.47
C TYR A 355 -1.95 -42.55 26.09
N ASP A 356 -1.62 -41.34 25.70
CA ASP A 356 -1.98 -40.80 24.41
C ASP A 356 -1.20 -41.37 23.22
N LYS A 357 -1.88 -41.47 22.08
CA LYS A 357 -1.33 -41.95 20.82
C LYS A 357 -1.29 -40.77 19.84
N PRO A 358 -0.13 -40.46 19.25
CA PRO A 358 -0.04 -39.35 18.31
C PRO A 358 -0.92 -39.65 17.09
N ILE A 359 -1.68 -38.64 16.67
CA ILE A 359 -2.44 -38.66 15.43
C ILE A 359 -1.52 -38.06 14.36
N PRO A 360 -1.13 -38.81 13.31
CA PRO A 360 -0.30 -38.26 12.25
C PRO A 360 -1.08 -37.22 11.46
N TRP A 361 -0.46 -36.08 11.12
CA TRP A 361 -1.07 -35.06 10.24
C TRP A 361 -1.35 -35.61 8.83
N ASN A 362 -0.56 -36.58 8.38
CA ASN A 362 -0.78 -37.37 7.18
C ASN A 362 -0.34 -38.82 7.43
N GLY A 363 -1.30 -39.75 7.49
CA GLY A 363 -1.00 -41.16 7.73
C GLY A 363 -2.24 -41.98 8.03
N SER A 364 -2.01 -43.28 8.21
CA SER A 364 -3.07 -44.24 8.54
C SER A 364 -2.84 -44.79 9.94
N LEU A 365 -3.91 -44.86 10.73
CA LEU A 365 -3.90 -45.43 12.07
C LEU A 365 -5.08 -46.40 12.24
N THR A 366 -4.90 -47.37 13.13
CA THR A 366 -5.98 -48.31 13.46
C THR A 366 -6.87 -47.66 14.51
N VAL A 367 -8.18 -47.70 14.29
CA VAL A 367 -9.16 -47.21 15.27
C VAL A 367 -10.11 -48.30 15.73
N LEU A 368 -10.62 -48.16 16.93
CA LEU A 368 -11.80 -48.83 17.46
C LEU A 368 -12.92 -47.82 17.56
N TRP A 369 -14.15 -48.28 17.40
CA TRP A 369 -15.32 -47.47 17.70
C TRP A 369 -16.32 -48.32 18.47
N ALA A 370 -17.10 -47.68 19.34
CA ALA A 370 -18.14 -48.33 20.11
C ALA A 370 -19.26 -47.36 20.47
N VAL A 371 -20.45 -47.91 20.72
CA VAL A 371 -21.61 -47.17 21.22
C VAL A 371 -22.31 -47.96 22.33
N GLY A 372 -22.81 -47.26 23.35
CA GLY A 372 -23.62 -47.77 24.46
C GLY A 372 -25.11 -47.45 24.31
N LEU A 373 -25.95 -48.15 25.08
CA LEU A 373 -27.42 -47.91 25.12
C LEU A 373 -27.85 -46.85 26.14
N ASN A 374 -26.91 -46.32 26.90
CA ASN A 374 -27.12 -45.36 27.99
C ASN A 374 -25.87 -44.50 28.14
N ASP A 375 -25.96 -43.50 29.02
CA ASP A 375 -24.93 -42.48 29.25
C ASP A 375 -23.83 -42.94 30.20
N ASP A 376 -23.94 -44.15 30.77
CA ASP A 376 -22.90 -44.72 31.61
C ASP A 376 -21.82 -45.37 30.73
N TRP A 377 -20.77 -44.60 30.44
CA TRP A 377 -19.60 -45.02 29.66
C TRP A 377 -18.81 -46.21 30.26
N ASN A 378 -19.13 -46.64 31.49
CA ASN A 378 -18.59 -47.87 32.08
C ASN A 378 -19.42 -49.12 31.75
N MET A 379 -20.60 -48.97 31.16
CA MET A 379 -21.47 -50.08 30.77
C MET A 379 -21.06 -50.68 29.42
N ASP A 380 -21.41 -51.95 29.21
CA ASP A 380 -21.09 -52.67 27.98
C ASP A 380 -21.66 -51.95 26.74
N HIS A 381 -20.82 -51.84 25.70
CA HIS A 381 -21.20 -51.42 24.36
C HIS A 381 -22.24 -52.34 23.73
N MET A 382 -23.23 -51.75 23.08
CA MET A 382 -24.22 -52.49 22.29
C MET A 382 -23.71 -52.85 20.89
N ARG A 383 -22.83 -52.01 20.34
CA ARG A 383 -22.17 -52.21 19.04
C ARG A 383 -20.75 -51.71 19.12
N ARG A 384 -19.88 -52.36 18.36
CA ARG A 384 -18.45 -52.03 18.29
C ARG A 384 -17.87 -52.49 16.98
N GLY A 385 -16.79 -51.87 16.58
CA GLY A 385 -15.97 -52.33 15.48
C GLY A 385 -14.54 -51.83 15.59
N ALA A 386 -13.77 -52.21 14.58
CA ALA A 386 -12.44 -51.71 14.35
C ALA A 386 -12.35 -51.30 12.89
N GLY A 387 -11.52 -50.32 12.61
CA GLY A 387 -11.33 -49.80 11.27
C GLY A 387 -9.97 -49.16 11.12
N THR A 388 -9.75 -48.65 9.92
CA THR A 388 -8.59 -47.84 9.60
C THR A 388 -9.06 -46.41 9.42
N TRP A 389 -8.45 -45.49 10.15
CA TRP A 389 -8.62 -44.06 9.92
C TRP A 389 -7.41 -43.56 9.15
N ASN A 390 -7.64 -43.09 7.93
CA ASN A 390 -6.63 -42.42 7.13
C ASN A 390 -6.79 -40.94 7.40
N VAL A 391 -5.93 -40.42 8.28
CA VAL A 391 -5.81 -38.98 8.51
C VAL A 391 -5.06 -38.46 7.31
N VAL A 392 -5.81 -38.04 6.31
CA VAL A 392 -5.26 -37.31 5.19
C VAL A 392 -5.45 -35.82 5.51
N PRO A 393 -4.45 -34.97 5.19
CA PRO A 393 -4.74 -33.55 5.03
C PRO A 393 -5.88 -33.44 3.99
N PRO A 394 -6.68 -32.36 4.03
CA PRO A 394 -7.68 -32.15 2.98
C PRO A 394 -7.01 -32.40 1.61
N PRO A 395 -7.70 -33.07 0.66
CA PRO A 395 -7.14 -33.21 -0.68
C PRO A 395 -6.70 -31.81 -1.12
N PRO A 396 -5.50 -31.66 -1.74
CA PRO A 396 -5.20 -30.39 -2.36
C PRO A 396 -6.43 -30.04 -3.20
N PRO A 397 -6.91 -28.79 -3.14
CA PRO A 397 -8.04 -28.38 -3.96
C PRO A 397 -7.80 -28.93 -5.38
N PRO A 398 -8.85 -29.41 -6.09
CA PRO A 398 -8.67 -29.82 -7.49
C PRO A 398 -7.85 -28.73 -8.17
N PRO A 399 -6.81 -29.10 -8.96
CA PRO A 399 -5.87 -28.11 -9.47
C PRO A 399 -6.69 -26.95 -10.00
N PRO A 400 -6.38 -25.70 -9.58
CA PRO A 400 -7.08 -24.55 -10.13
C PRO A 400 -7.09 -24.71 -11.65
N PRO A 401 -8.19 -24.37 -12.35
CA PRO A 401 -8.08 -24.19 -13.79
C PRO A 401 -6.83 -23.33 -14.02
N ALA A 402 -5.96 -23.73 -14.95
CA ALA A 402 -4.63 -23.18 -15.08
C ALA A 402 -4.66 -21.65 -15.20
N SER A 403 -4.40 -20.91 -14.11
CA SER A 403 -4.14 -19.46 -14.06
C SER A 403 -4.06 -18.97 -12.61
N GLU A 404 -2.99 -19.31 -11.87
CA GLU A 404 -2.64 -18.44 -10.72
C GLU A 404 -1.28 -17.78 -10.85
N LEU A 405 -0.42 -18.29 -11.74
CA LEU A 405 0.80 -17.63 -12.21
C LEU A 405 0.95 -18.05 -13.68
N ASP A 406 0.43 -17.26 -14.60
CA ASP A 406 0.44 -17.54 -16.04
C ASP A 406 1.53 -16.74 -16.81
N GLY A 407 2.27 -15.91 -16.09
CA GLY A 407 3.27 -14.99 -16.59
C GLY A 407 2.68 -13.65 -17.05
N ILE A 408 1.39 -13.39 -16.82
CA ILE A 408 0.67 -12.20 -17.24
C ILE A 408 -0.10 -11.64 -16.04
N ILE A 409 0.30 -10.47 -15.56
CA ILE A 409 -0.42 -9.82 -14.47
C ILE A 409 -1.73 -9.22 -14.99
N THR A 410 -2.86 -9.75 -14.52
CA THR A 410 -4.22 -9.31 -14.88
C THR A 410 -4.88 -8.49 -13.77
N GLU A 411 -5.85 -7.64 -14.15
CA GLU A 411 -6.57 -6.80 -13.19
C GLU A 411 -7.36 -7.65 -12.19
N GLY A 412 -7.04 -7.49 -10.90
CA GLY A 412 -7.64 -8.25 -9.80
C GLY A 412 -6.95 -9.59 -9.47
N GLU A 413 -5.83 -9.92 -10.12
CA GLU A 413 -5.02 -11.12 -9.82
C GLU A 413 -4.23 -11.00 -8.51
N TYR A 414 -3.79 -9.78 -8.19
CA TYR A 414 -3.10 -9.45 -6.96
C TYR A 414 -3.91 -8.43 -6.18
N ASP A 415 -3.91 -8.58 -4.85
CA ASP A 415 -4.64 -7.71 -3.94
C ASP A 415 -4.01 -6.31 -3.87
N ASN A 416 -2.71 -6.24 -4.11
CA ASN A 416 -1.92 -5.04 -3.96
C ASN A 416 -0.92 -4.86 -5.11
N VAL A 417 -0.66 -3.61 -5.46
CA VAL A 417 0.33 -3.20 -6.46
C VAL A 417 1.08 -1.96 -5.97
N THR A 418 2.35 -1.88 -6.31
CA THR A 418 3.16 -0.66 -6.18
C THR A 418 4.08 -0.56 -7.39
N ALA A 419 4.31 0.66 -7.84
CA ALA A 419 5.17 0.93 -8.99
C ALA A 419 6.38 1.78 -8.58
N TYR A 420 7.49 1.57 -9.27
CA TYR A 420 8.77 2.26 -9.10
C TYR A 420 9.33 2.65 -10.47
N ASP A 421 10.32 3.57 -10.48
CA ASP A 421 11.02 4.00 -11.70
C ASP A 421 10.09 4.63 -12.76
N ASP A 422 9.19 5.54 -12.36
CA ASP A 422 8.17 6.14 -13.26
C ASP A 422 7.31 5.07 -13.95
N ASP A 423 6.74 4.17 -13.15
CA ASP A 423 5.95 3.00 -13.58
C ASP A 423 6.71 1.98 -14.44
N ARG A 424 8.04 2.08 -14.59
CA ARG A 424 8.85 1.12 -15.39
C ARG A 424 9.21 -0.17 -14.66
N PHE A 425 8.86 -0.27 -13.38
CA PHE A 425 8.95 -1.48 -12.57
C PHE A 425 7.71 -1.56 -11.67
N GLU A 426 6.98 -2.66 -11.71
CA GLU A 426 5.77 -2.90 -10.92
C GLU A 426 6.00 -4.13 -10.03
N LEU A 427 5.63 -4.02 -8.76
CA LEU A 427 5.56 -5.10 -7.78
C LEU A 427 4.09 -5.31 -7.41
N HIS A 428 3.61 -6.53 -7.57
CA HIS A 428 2.26 -6.96 -7.28
C HIS A 428 2.33 -8.07 -6.24
N TRP A 429 1.41 -8.11 -5.27
CA TRP A 429 1.37 -9.22 -4.32
C TRP A 429 -0.02 -9.50 -3.77
N ARG A 430 -0.22 -10.75 -3.40
CA ARG A 430 -1.35 -11.21 -2.59
C ARG A 430 -0.87 -12.22 -1.55
N VAL A 431 -1.48 -12.16 -0.38
CA VAL A 431 -1.11 -12.99 0.75
C VAL A 431 -2.18 -14.05 0.98
N ASP A 432 -1.75 -15.30 1.06
CA ASP A 432 -2.56 -16.44 1.47
C ASP A 432 -2.14 -16.79 2.89
N GLU A 433 -2.68 -16.05 3.86
CA GLU A 433 -2.37 -16.18 5.30
C GLU A 433 -2.70 -17.59 5.81
N ASP A 434 -3.80 -18.17 5.30
CA ASP A 434 -4.27 -19.51 5.66
C ASP A 434 -3.23 -20.59 5.32
N ASN A 435 -2.50 -20.42 4.21
CA ASN A 435 -1.44 -21.33 3.80
C ASN A 435 -0.02 -20.84 4.15
N GLY A 436 0.10 -19.66 4.78
CA GLY A 436 1.39 -19.03 5.06
C GLY A 436 2.21 -18.78 3.79
N THR A 437 1.54 -18.52 2.65
CA THR A 437 2.19 -18.29 1.35
C THR A 437 1.93 -16.90 0.82
N ILE A 438 2.87 -16.39 0.03
CA ILE A 438 2.75 -15.13 -0.69
C ILE A 438 2.93 -15.36 -2.18
N PHE A 439 2.14 -14.67 -2.98
CA PHE A 439 2.30 -14.59 -4.42
C PHE A 439 2.86 -13.22 -4.77
N ILE A 440 3.85 -13.17 -5.64
CA ILE A 440 4.61 -11.97 -6.01
C ILE A 440 4.64 -11.89 -7.53
N GLY A 441 4.17 -10.79 -8.10
CA GLY A 441 4.29 -10.46 -9.51
C GLY A 441 5.27 -9.31 -9.70
N LEU A 442 6.27 -9.47 -10.56
CA LEU A 442 7.22 -8.43 -10.94
C LEU A 442 7.08 -8.15 -12.43
N ARG A 443 6.94 -6.90 -12.82
CA ARG A 443 6.83 -6.50 -14.24
C ARG A 443 7.67 -5.27 -14.52
N ALA A 444 8.61 -5.33 -15.46
CA ALA A 444 9.48 -4.18 -15.75
C ALA A 444 9.83 -4.02 -17.23
N ASP A 445 10.10 -2.77 -17.63
CA ASP A 445 10.51 -2.37 -19.00
C ASP A 445 11.96 -2.83 -19.28
N THR A 446 12.12 -4.12 -19.51
CA THR A 446 13.33 -4.80 -19.95
C THR A 446 12.99 -6.07 -20.77
N LEU A 447 13.98 -6.64 -21.45
CA LEU A 447 13.94 -7.96 -22.10
C LEU A 447 15.08 -8.82 -21.54
N GLY A 448 15.22 -8.77 -20.23
CA GLY A 448 16.32 -9.37 -19.48
C GLY A 448 15.87 -9.60 -18.06
N TRP A 449 16.80 -9.81 -17.15
CA TRP A 449 16.41 -10.18 -15.79
C TRP A 449 15.75 -9.06 -14.99
N ILE A 450 14.86 -9.46 -14.09
CA ILE A 450 14.20 -8.65 -13.06
C ILE A 450 14.51 -9.25 -11.69
N SER A 451 14.71 -8.42 -10.66
CA SER A 451 14.99 -8.92 -9.32
C SER A 451 14.31 -8.12 -8.20
N LEU A 452 13.98 -8.83 -7.13
CA LEU A 452 13.53 -8.30 -5.84
C LEU A 452 14.53 -8.71 -4.75
N GLY A 453 14.92 -7.78 -3.88
CA GLY A 453 15.75 -8.04 -2.71
C GLY A 453 15.05 -7.61 -1.42
N LEU A 454 15.12 -8.41 -0.36
CA LEU A 454 14.38 -8.21 0.90
C LEU A 454 15.32 -7.96 2.08
N ASP A 455 14.91 -7.03 2.95
CA ASP A 455 15.53 -6.64 4.22
C ASP A 455 17.08 -6.52 4.18
N PRO A 456 17.64 -5.68 3.28
CA PRO A 456 19.08 -5.42 3.24
C PRO A 456 19.54 -4.63 4.47
N THR A 457 20.73 -4.93 4.99
CA THR A 457 21.31 -4.15 6.09
C THR A 457 21.97 -2.85 5.62
N LEU A 458 22.77 -2.91 4.55
CA LEU A 458 23.46 -1.76 3.96
C LEU A 458 23.86 -2.09 2.52
N GLY A 459 23.48 -1.25 1.56
CA GLY A 459 23.60 -1.60 0.14
C GLY A 459 22.79 -2.88 -0.14
N MET A 460 23.40 -3.84 -0.83
CA MET A 460 22.79 -5.16 -1.06
C MET A 460 23.12 -6.17 0.05
N ASN A 461 23.90 -5.81 1.07
CA ASN A 461 24.44 -6.78 2.00
C ASN A 461 23.35 -7.38 2.91
N ASN A 462 23.36 -8.71 3.06
CA ASN A 462 22.40 -9.50 3.82
C ASN A 462 20.96 -9.48 3.29
N SER A 463 20.80 -9.24 2.00
CA SER A 463 19.50 -9.25 1.34
C SER A 463 19.18 -10.65 0.81
N ASP A 464 17.97 -11.12 1.07
CA ASP A 464 17.33 -12.27 0.41
C ASP A 464 16.88 -11.81 -0.99
N MET A 465 17.27 -12.52 -2.04
CA MET A 465 17.21 -12.05 -3.42
C MET A 465 16.49 -13.06 -4.32
N LEU A 466 15.46 -12.58 -5.01
CA LEU A 466 14.72 -13.29 -6.04
C LEU A 466 15.07 -12.71 -7.40
N PHE A 467 15.53 -13.54 -8.33
CA PHE A 467 15.77 -13.14 -9.73
C PHE A 467 14.87 -13.93 -10.68
N GLY A 468 14.37 -13.30 -11.73
CA GLY A 468 13.63 -13.97 -12.80
C GLY A 468 13.93 -13.40 -14.18
N TRP A 469 13.81 -14.21 -15.22
CA TRP A 469 13.88 -13.81 -16.64
C TRP A 469 13.22 -14.86 -17.53
N VAL A 470 13.06 -14.58 -18.83
CA VAL A 470 12.46 -15.51 -19.79
C VAL A 470 13.45 -15.81 -20.91
N GLU A 471 14.13 -16.96 -20.82
CA GLU A 471 15.08 -17.39 -21.85
C GLU A 471 14.39 -18.28 -22.89
N ASP A 472 14.38 -17.86 -24.17
CA ASP A 472 13.77 -18.62 -25.28
C ASP A 472 12.28 -18.98 -25.05
N GLY A 473 11.54 -18.10 -24.37
CA GLY A 473 10.13 -18.32 -24.01
C GLY A 473 9.92 -19.29 -22.85
N VAL A 474 10.99 -19.61 -22.10
CA VAL A 474 10.95 -20.42 -20.90
C VAL A 474 11.33 -19.54 -19.70
N PRO A 475 10.42 -19.35 -18.72
CA PRO A 475 10.76 -18.61 -17.52
C PRO A 475 11.83 -19.34 -16.71
N VAL A 476 12.73 -18.56 -16.10
CA VAL A 476 13.79 -19.02 -15.20
C VAL A 476 13.73 -18.15 -13.94
N VAL A 477 13.84 -18.78 -12.77
CA VAL A 477 13.94 -18.11 -11.47
C VAL A 477 15.20 -18.55 -10.74
N LYS A 478 15.72 -17.67 -9.89
CA LYS A 478 16.78 -17.97 -8.93
C LYS A 478 16.46 -17.40 -7.56
N ASP A 479 16.58 -18.28 -6.58
CA ASP A 479 16.56 -17.98 -5.16
C ASP A 479 18.01 -17.84 -4.65
N ALA A 480 18.34 -16.69 -4.11
CA ALA A 480 19.72 -16.28 -3.88
C ALA A 480 19.86 -15.33 -2.68
N TYR A 481 21.09 -15.17 -2.19
CA TYR A 481 21.36 -14.31 -1.05
C TYR A 481 22.60 -13.47 -1.28
N SER A 482 22.51 -12.20 -0.93
CA SER A 482 23.58 -11.25 -1.14
C SER A 482 24.54 -11.17 0.05
N ILE A 483 25.80 -11.53 -0.18
CA ILE A 483 26.84 -11.60 0.87
C ILE A 483 27.76 -10.37 0.95
N GLY A 484 27.44 -9.29 0.23
CA GLY A 484 28.27 -8.08 0.20
C GLY A 484 27.52 -6.82 -0.21
N LEU A 485 28.15 -5.65 0.02
CA LEU A 485 27.56 -4.32 -0.24
C LEU A 485 27.07 -4.13 -1.68
N ASN A 486 27.72 -4.78 -2.65
CA ASN A 486 27.39 -4.73 -4.08
C ASN A 486 27.32 -6.16 -4.68
N GLY A 487 26.97 -7.16 -3.86
CA GLY A 487 27.12 -8.57 -4.19
C GLY A 487 28.50 -9.17 -3.84
N PRO A 488 28.76 -10.44 -4.23
CA PRO A 488 27.96 -11.29 -5.12
C PRO A 488 26.69 -11.85 -4.47
N HIS A 489 25.79 -12.40 -5.30
CA HIS A 489 24.55 -13.06 -4.88
C HIS A 489 24.63 -14.54 -5.30
N PRO A 490 25.26 -15.45 -4.54
CA PRO A 490 25.18 -16.88 -4.81
C PRO A 490 23.76 -17.42 -4.56
N GLU A 491 23.38 -18.47 -5.30
CA GLU A 491 22.14 -19.24 -5.01
C GLU A 491 22.19 -19.82 -3.58
N ASP A 492 21.05 -19.90 -2.93
CA ASP A 492 20.97 -20.30 -1.52
C ASP A 492 21.44 -21.74 -1.30
N THR A 493 21.14 -22.61 -2.25
CA THR A 493 21.65 -23.99 -2.30
C THR A 493 23.19 -24.08 -2.35
N ILE A 494 23.89 -23.04 -2.84
CA ILE A 494 25.36 -22.95 -2.80
C ILE A 494 25.84 -22.55 -1.40
N LEU A 495 25.05 -21.72 -0.70
CA LEU A 495 25.30 -21.29 0.67
C LEU A 495 24.84 -22.30 1.74
N THR A 496 24.31 -23.46 1.34
CA THR A 496 23.72 -24.50 2.21
C THR A 496 22.30 -24.22 2.70
N GLY A 497 21.64 -23.22 2.11
CA GLY A 497 20.19 -23.03 2.18
C GLY A 497 19.43 -23.95 1.22
N THR A 498 18.15 -23.65 1.04
CA THR A 498 17.19 -24.31 0.18
C THR A 498 16.89 -23.45 -1.06
N ASP A 499 15.96 -23.92 -1.89
CA ASP A 499 15.35 -23.15 -2.96
C ASP A 499 13.88 -23.14 -2.61
N ASP A 500 13.39 -21.98 -2.21
CA ASP A 500 12.13 -21.82 -1.50
C ASP A 500 11.01 -21.26 -2.39
N ILE A 501 11.26 -21.16 -3.70
CA ILE A 501 10.24 -20.85 -4.70
C ILE A 501 9.37 -22.07 -4.97
N LEU A 502 8.10 -21.97 -4.59
CA LEU A 502 7.11 -23.05 -4.68
C LEU A 502 6.52 -23.21 -6.09
N ALA A 503 6.32 -22.08 -6.78
CA ALA A 503 5.84 -22.03 -8.16
C ALA A 503 6.28 -20.71 -8.80
N PHE A 504 6.45 -20.71 -10.12
CA PHE A 504 6.72 -19.49 -10.85
C PHE A 504 6.29 -19.62 -12.31
N ASN A 505 6.07 -18.49 -12.97
CA ASN A 505 5.89 -18.39 -14.41
C ASN A 505 6.38 -17.02 -14.89
N GLY A 506 6.45 -16.81 -16.20
CA GLY A 506 6.88 -15.53 -16.74
C GLY A 506 6.68 -15.44 -18.24
N SER A 507 6.53 -14.20 -18.71
CA SER A 507 6.36 -13.89 -20.12
C SER A 507 7.12 -12.63 -20.51
N GLU A 508 7.34 -12.46 -21.81
CA GLU A 508 7.84 -11.21 -22.37
C GLU A 508 6.88 -10.71 -23.45
N GLU A 509 6.40 -9.48 -23.29
CA GLU A 509 5.56 -8.81 -24.26
C GLU A 509 6.07 -7.39 -24.54
N GLY A 510 6.35 -7.10 -25.81
CA GLY A 510 6.88 -5.80 -26.21
C GLY A 510 8.31 -5.58 -25.69
N ASN A 511 8.48 -4.65 -24.75
CA ASN A 511 9.74 -4.39 -24.04
C ASN A 511 9.62 -4.74 -22.55
N TRP A 512 8.63 -5.55 -22.16
CA TRP A 512 8.38 -5.88 -20.77
C TRP A 512 8.65 -7.34 -20.47
N THR A 513 9.35 -7.59 -19.36
CA THR A 513 9.47 -8.90 -18.74
C THR A 513 8.55 -8.94 -17.53
N THR A 514 7.68 -9.95 -17.46
CA THR A 514 6.80 -10.23 -16.33
C THR A 514 7.20 -11.57 -15.72
N MET A 515 7.39 -11.60 -14.40
CA MET A 515 7.71 -12.80 -13.64
C MET A 515 6.80 -12.90 -12.43
N GLU A 516 6.22 -14.07 -12.22
CA GLU A 516 5.33 -14.32 -11.11
C GLU A 516 5.86 -15.49 -10.28
N PHE A 517 5.80 -15.38 -8.95
CA PHE A 517 6.38 -16.31 -8.00
C PHE A 517 5.39 -16.63 -6.87
N LYS A 518 5.49 -17.84 -6.32
CA LYS A 518 4.85 -18.25 -5.08
C LYS A 518 5.91 -18.73 -4.10
N ARG A 519 5.89 -18.24 -2.86
CA ARG A 519 6.84 -18.58 -1.79
C ARG A 519 6.13 -18.69 -0.43
N LEU A 520 6.72 -19.38 0.55
CA LEU A 520 6.26 -19.27 1.94
C LEU A 520 6.63 -17.90 2.53
N ILE A 521 5.79 -17.38 3.42
CA ILE A 521 6.06 -16.16 4.18
C ILE A 521 7.25 -16.37 5.14
N ASP A 522 7.30 -17.52 5.80
CA ASP A 522 8.42 -17.99 6.61
C ASP A 522 8.85 -19.35 6.06
N THR A 523 9.99 -19.38 5.37
CA THR A 523 10.55 -20.60 4.77
C THR A 523 11.32 -21.42 5.79
N GLY A 524 11.75 -20.81 6.90
CA GLY A 524 12.66 -21.39 7.87
C GLY A 524 14.10 -21.56 7.38
N ASP A 525 14.45 -21.07 6.18
CA ASP A 525 15.83 -21.01 5.71
C ASP A 525 16.58 -19.85 6.36
N GLN A 526 17.87 -20.05 6.66
CA GLN A 526 18.74 -19.07 7.31
C GLN A 526 19.18 -17.92 6.39
N TYR A 527 19.06 -18.09 5.07
CA TYR A 527 19.37 -17.08 4.06
C TYR A 527 18.15 -16.27 3.64
N ASP A 528 16.98 -16.77 4.02
CA ASP A 528 15.71 -16.16 3.74
C ASP A 528 15.26 -15.19 4.82
N LYS A 529 14.55 -14.15 4.39
CA LYS A 529 13.89 -13.19 5.27
C LYS A 529 12.44 -13.58 5.41
N VAL A 530 12.01 -13.71 6.66
CA VAL A 530 10.58 -13.81 6.96
C VAL A 530 9.92 -12.54 6.47
N ILE A 531 8.96 -12.69 5.57
CA ILE A 531 8.16 -11.57 5.07
C ILE A 531 7.17 -11.22 6.19
N PRO A 532 7.20 -10.01 6.77
CA PRO A 532 6.30 -9.66 7.85
C PRO A 532 4.90 -9.47 7.29
N VAL A 533 3.99 -10.42 7.55
CA VAL A 533 2.58 -10.36 7.10
C VAL A 533 1.81 -9.16 7.63
N HIS A 534 2.21 -8.66 8.81
CA HIS A 534 1.68 -7.45 9.40
C HIS A 534 2.86 -6.50 9.67
N GLY A 535 3.14 -5.58 8.73
CA GLY A 535 4.21 -4.60 8.82
C GLY A 535 4.82 -4.17 7.49
N ASN A 536 5.95 -3.48 7.57
CA ASN A 536 6.76 -3.12 6.41
C ASN A 536 8.06 -3.93 6.39
N THR A 537 8.57 -4.19 5.18
CA THR A 537 9.94 -4.66 4.97
C THR A 537 10.66 -3.75 3.99
N THR A 538 11.97 -3.57 4.18
CA THR A 538 12.78 -2.80 3.23
C THR A 538 13.04 -3.68 2.01
N MET A 539 12.90 -3.13 0.80
CA MET A 539 13.18 -3.85 -0.43
C MET A 539 14.17 -3.14 -1.35
N LEU A 540 14.82 -3.92 -2.20
CA LEU A 540 15.61 -3.50 -3.35
C LEU A 540 14.95 -4.04 -4.61
N TRP A 541 15.04 -3.30 -5.70
CA TRP A 541 14.67 -3.79 -7.02
C TRP A 541 15.78 -3.48 -8.02
N ALA A 542 15.93 -4.34 -9.03
CA ALA A 542 16.85 -4.11 -10.13
C ALA A 542 16.39 -4.82 -11.41
N VAL A 543 16.88 -4.33 -12.54
CA VAL A 543 16.66 -4.93 -13.86
C VAL A 543 17.96 -4.99 -14.64
N GLY A 544 18.12 -6.01 -15.47
CA GLY A 544 19.24 -6.20 -16.39
C GLY A 544 18.82 -6.21 -17.84
N ALA A 545 19.75 -5.89 -18.74
CA ALA A 545 19.47 -5.72 -20.18
C ALA A 545 19.48 -7.03 -20.99
N ILE A 546 19.84 -8.15 -20.39
CA ILE A 546 19.99 -9.46 -21.03
C ILE A 546 19.61 -10.58 -20.05
N ASP A 547 19.25 -11.74 -20.59
CA ASP A 547 18.90 -12.99 -19.87
C ASP A 547 20.12 -13.64 -19.20
N ASP A 548 20.70 -12.94 -18.23
CA ASP A 548 21.61 -13.51 -17.25
C ASP A 548 21.20 -13.07 -15.84
N TRP A 549 22.04 -13.27 -14.83
CA TRP A 549 21.78 -12.74 -13.49
C TRP A 549 23.09 -12.30 -12.81
N VAL A 550 24.12 -12.06 -13.63
CA VAL A 550 25.48 -11.72 -13.21
C VAL A 550 25.99 -10.42 -13.82
N THR A 551 25.31 -9.91 -14.86
CA THR A 551 25.61 -8.62 -15.47
C THR A 551 25.13 -7.49 -14.57
N GLU A 552 25.89 -6.39 -14.55
CA GLU A 552 25.57 -5.21 -13.77
C GLU A 552 24.19 -4.64 -14.13
N HIS A 553 23.47 -4.14 -13.13
CA HIS A 553 22.10 -3.68 -13.25
C HIS A 553 21.99 -2.54 -14.26
N LEU A 554 21.03 -2.64 -15.20
CA LEU A 554 20.66 -1.57 -16.11
C LEU A 554 20.02 -0.40 -15.34
N ARG A 555 19.12 -0.72 -14.40
CA ARG A 555 18.48 0.22 -13.45
C ARG A 555 18.27 -0.48 -12.11
N ARG A 556 18.18 0.30 -11.03
CA ARG A 556 18.01 -0.20 -9.66
C ARG A 556 17.40 0.87 -8.76
N GLY A 557 16.76 0.44 -7.69
CA GLY A 557 16.25 1.30 -6.63
C GLY A 557 16.00 0.52 -5.34
N GLY A 558 15.44 1.21 -4.35
CA GLY A 558 14.95 0.61 -3.11
C GLY A 558 13.63 1.25 -2.72
N GLY A 559 12.92 0.63 -1.80
CA GLY A 559 11.61 1.08 -1.32
C GLY A 559 11.16 0.30 -0.09
N TYR A 560 9.91 0.51 0.33
CA TYR A 560 9.25 -0.33 1.31
C TYR A 560 8.22 -1.21 0.62
N TRP A 561 8.18 -2.47 1.02
CA TRP A 561 7.09 -3.38 0.70
C TRP A 561 6.16 -3.43 1.91
N ILE A 562 4.98 -2.84 1.76
CA ILE A 562 3.94 -2.74 2.79
C ILE A 562 2.97 -3.90 2.55
N LEU A 563 2.93 -4.91 3.42
CA LEU A 563 2.21 -6.15 3.10
C LEU A 563 0.73 -6.15 3.47
N GLU A 564 0.30 -5.20 4.28
CA GLU A 564 -1.09 -4.78 4.38
C GLU A 564 -1.30 -3.53 3.51
N GLY A 565 -2.19 -3.58 2.53
CA GLY A 565 -2.94 -2.37 2.22
C GLY A 565 -3.62 -1.92 3.51
N PRO A 566 -3.68 -0.61 3.82
CA PRO A 566 -4.31 -0.15 5.06
C PRO A 566 -5.70 -0.82 5.17
N PRO A 567 -6.11 -1.31 6.36
CA PRO A 567 -7.45 -1.84 6.52
C PRO A 567 -8.45 -0.82 5.96
N PRO A 568 -9.53 -1.24 5.26
CA PRO A 568 -10.61 -0.30 4.98
C PRO A 568 -11.00 0.28 6.34
N PRO A 569 -10.94 1.61 6.52
CA PRO A 569 -11.15 2.19 7.84
C PRO A 569 -12.49 1.65 8.35
N PRO A 570 -12.60 1.19 9.61
CA PRO A 570 -13.91 1.02 10.20
C PRO A 570 -14.62 2.34 9.96
N PRO A 571 -15.85 2.37 9.39
CA PRO A 571 -16.50 3.63 9.12
C PRO A 571 -16.49 4.40 10.44
N PRO A 572 -15.82 5.56 10.50
CA PRO A 572 -15.90 6.38 11.70
C PRO A 572 -17.39 6.57 11.91
N PRO A 573 -17.92 6.43 13.14
CA PRO A 573 -19.30 6.82 13.36
C PRO A 573 -19.38 8.27 12.86
N PRO A 574 -20.13 8.60 11.79
CA PRO A 574 -19.94 9.87 11.13
C PRO A 574 -20.22 10.96 12.17
N PRO A 575 -19.22 11.76 12.56
CA PRO A 575 -19.52 13.10 13.00
C PRO A 575 -20.04 13.81 11.75
N PRO A 576 -21.09 14.62 11.87
CA PRO A 576 -21.63 15.28 10.69
C PRO A 576 -20.54 16.16 10.06
N PRO A 577 -20.59 16.41 8.73
CA PRO A 577 -20.04 17.63 8.19
C PRO A 577 -20.46 18.76 9.12
N SER A 578 -19.48 19.39 9.77
CA SER A 578 -19.76 20.54 10.60
C SER A 578 -19.98 21.71 9.65
N ASP A 579 -20.97 22.56 9.92
CA ASP A 579 -21.05 23.86 9.24
C ASP A 579 -19.80 24.74 9.56
N GLU A 580 -18.93 24.31 10.48
CA GLU A 580 -17.67 24.98 10.85
C GLU A 580 -16.42 24.53 10.06
N VAL A 581 -16.47 23.39 9.35
CA VAL A 581 -15.40 22.97 8.42
C VAL A 581 -16.05 22.50 7.12
N ASP A 582 -16.01 23.35 6.10
CA ASP A 582 -16.75 23.16 4.84
C ASP A 582 -15.86 22.73 3.66
N GLY A 583 -14.56 22.59 3.90
CA GLY A 583 -13.53 22.21 2.95
C GLY A 583 -13.02 23.39 2.12
N VAL A 584 -13.38 24.63 2.45
CA VAL A 584 -13.04 25.84 1.67
C VAL A 584 -12.61 26.96 2.61
N VAL A 585 -11.35 27.39 2.52
CA VAL A 585 -10.90 28.56 3.27
C VAL A 585 -11.50 29.86 2.70
N THR A 586 -12.32 30.54 3.50
CA THR A 586 -12.94 31.83 3.16
C THR A 586 -12.36 33.02 3.94
N GLU A 587 -12.45 34.22 3.37
CA GLU A 587 -11.91 35.43 3.99
C GLU A 587 -12.59 35.72 5.35
N GLY A 588 -11.79 35.73 6.42
CA GLY A 588 -12.24 36.02 7.78
C GLY A 588 -12.77 34.82 8.57
N GLU A 589 -12.66 33.61 8.02
CA GLU A 589 -13.00 32.35 8.69
C GLU A 589 -11.99 31.99 9.77
N TYR A 590 -10.70 32.12 9.46
CA TYR A 590 -9.58 31.89 10.37
C TYR A 590 -8.98 33.20 10.85
N ASN A 591 -8.63 33.25 12.14
CA ASN A 591 -8.01 34.43 12.76
C ASN A 591 -6.52 34.50 12.48
N GLU A 592 -5.87 33.34 12.32
CA GLU A 592 -4.44 33.21 12.16
C GLU A 592 -4.09 32.34 10.94
N SER A 593 -2.95 32.62 10.32
CA SER A 593 -2.46 31.88 9.16
C SER A 593 -0.95 31.95 9.03
N ALA A 594 -0.36 30.95 8.38
CA ALA A 594 1.04 30.93 7.94
C ALA A 594 1.11 30.54 6.46
N VAL A 595 2.06 31.12 5.74
CA VAL A 595 2.34 30.83 4.33
C VAL A 595 3.74 30.26 4.23
N LEU A 596 3.88 29.11 3.57
CA LEU A 596 5.07 28.28 3.56
C LEU A 596 5.44 27.90 2.12
N GLY A 597 6.70 27.52 1.88
CA GLY A 597 7.16 27.01 0.59
C GLY A 597 6.97 28.00 -0.55
N GLY A 598 7.24 29.28 -0.32
CA GLY A 598 7.03 30.34 -1.32
C GLY A 598 5.55 30.58 -1.71
N GLY A 599 4.60 30.22 -0.84
CA GLY A 599 3.17 30.37 -1.10
C GLY A 599 2.53 29.18 -1.79
N LEU A 600 3.21 28.03 -1.77
CA LEU A 600 2.68 26.77 -2.28
C LEU A 600 1.90 25.99 -1.21
N PHE A 601 2.07 26.35 0.07
CA PHE A 601 1.38 25.71 1.18
C PHE A 601 0.96 26.76 2.21
N GLU A 602 -0.28 26.72 2.65
CA GLU A 602 -0.88 27.66 3.59
C GLU A 602 -1.51 26.87 4.74
N VAL A 603 -1.31 27.34 5.97
CA VAL A 603 -1.89 26.76 7.18
C VAL A 603 -2.74 27.84 7.84
N TYR A 604 -3.99 27.53 8.18
CA TYR A 604 -4.89 28.43 8.88
C TYR A 604 -5.37 27.77 10.16
N TRP A 605 -5.56 28.56 11.23
CA TRP A 605 -6.07 27.99 12.47
C TRP A 605 -6.90 28.95 13.31
N ASN A 606 -7.79 28.35 14.10
CA ASN A 606 -8.54 28.98 15.18
C ASN A 606 -8.45 28.12 16.42
N ILE A 607 -8.23 28.75 17.58
CA ILE A 607 -8.31 28.07 18.87
C ILE A 607 -9.57 28.53 19.59
N THR A 608 -10.48 27.59 19.86
CA THR A 608 -11.72 27.87 20.59
C THR A 608 -12.12 26.68 21.44
N ASP A 609 -12.63 26.95 22.66
CA ASP A 609 -13.20 25.94 23.56
C ASP A 609 -12.33 24.69 23.80
N GLY A 610 -11.00 24.86 23.85
CA GLY A 610 -10.05 23.76 24.07
C GLY A 610 -9.78 22.88 22.84
N LYS A 611 -10.16 23.36 21.65
CA LYS A 611 -9.92 22.73 20.35
C LYS A 611 -9.15 23.65 19.42
N VAL A 612 -8.47 23.04 18.46
CA VAL A 612 -7.95 23.72 17.28
C VAL A 612 -8.79 23.31 16.06
N ILE A 613 -9.17 24.31 15.27
CA ILE A 613 -9.75 24.14 13.93
C ILE A 613 -8.63 24.54 12.97
N LEU A 614 -8.21 23.61 12.11
CA LEU A 614 -7.07 23.78 11.19
C LEU A 614 -7.55 23.65 9.74
N ALA A 615 -6.97 24.45 8.85
CA ALA A 615 -7.01 24.22 7.42
C ALA A 615 -5.61 24.14 6.84
N LEU A 616 -5.36 23.13 6.02
CA LEU A 616 -4.17 22.96 5.20
C LEU A 616 -4.56 23.19 3.75
N ARG A 617 -3.86 24.08 3.06
CA ARG A 617 -4.12 24.40 1.66
C ARG A 617 -2.83 24.36 0.87
N GLY A 618 -2.68 23.36 0.01
CA GLY A 618 -1.45 23.14 -0.77
C GLY A 618 -1.71 23.17 -2.27
N GLN A 619 -0.76 23.70 -3.05
CA GLN A 619 -0.86 23.78 -4.52
C GLN A 619 -0.54 22.42 -5.16
N THR A 620 -1.47 21.50 -5.00
CA THR A 620 -1.41 20.13 -5.49
C THR A 620 -2.82 19.62 -5.83
N THR A 621 -2.90 18.45 -6.46
CA THR A 621 -4.14 17.69 -6.75
C THR A 621 -4.10 16.31 -6.08
N GLY A 622 -3.43 16.25 -4.93
CA GLY A 622 -3.21 15.04 -4.16
C GLY A 622 -3.15 15.41 -2.68
N PHE A 623 -2.34 14.72 -1.89
CA PHE A 623 -2.31 15.00 -0.46
C PHE A 623 -1.62 16.30 -0.04
N VAL A 624 -2.07 16.81 1.10
CA VAL A 624 -1.41 17.82 1.93
C VAL A 624 -1.21 17.27 3.34
N ALA A 625 -0.11 17.65 4.00
CA ALA A 625 0.18 17.19 5.34
C ALA A 625 0.94 18.22 6.18
N ILE A 626 0.73 18.15 7.49
CA ILE A 626 1.48 18.87 8.50
C ILE A 626 1.95 17.89 9.58
N GLY A 627 3.18 18.07 10.06
CA GLY A 627 3.72 17.34 11.20
C GLY A 627 4.10 18.30 12.32
N LEU A 628 3.74 17.99 13.56
CA LEU A 628 3.93 18.81 14.75
C LEU A 628 5.11 18.31 15.59
N GLU A 629 5.96 19.24 16.03
CA GLU A 629 7.12 19.03 16.90
C GLU A 629 7.99 17.81 16.53
N PRO A 630 8.46 17.72 15.27
CA PRO A 630 9.38 16.67 14.86
C PRO A 630 10.70 16.77 15.64
N THR A 631 11.27 15.62 16.00
CA THR A 631 12.58 15.60 16.69
C THR A 631 13.78 15.59 15.74
N ARG A 632 13.62 14.99 14.56
CA ARG A 632 14.65 14.90 13.52
C ARG A 632 14.00 14.54 12.19
N PHE A 633 14.06 15.44 11.20
CA PHE A 633 13.29 15.32 9.95
C PHE A 633 11.81 15.06 10.25
N MET A 634 11.28 13.86 9.98
CA MET A 634 9.91 13.50 10.34
C MET A 634 9.82 12.71 11.65
N ASN A 635 10.93 12.29 12.25
CA ASN A 635 10.94 11.34 13.35
C ASN A 635 10.25 11.89 14.59
N ARG A 636 9.35 11.10 15.18
CA ARG A 636 8.53 11.46 16.35
C ARG A 636 7.70 12.72 16.18
N SER A 637 7.28 12.95 14.94
CA SER A 637 6.30 13.97 14.59
C SER A 637 4.90 13.36 14.68
N ASP A 638 4.01 14.09 15.33
CA ASP A 638 2.56 13.92 15.25
C ASP A 638 2.14 14.46 13.87
N MET A 639 1.51 13.65 13.04
CA MET A 639 1.30 13.89 11.62
C MET A 639 -0.20 13.91 11.33
N LEU A 640 -0.63 14.98 10.66
CA LEU A 640 -1.99 15.16 10.20
C LEU A 640 -1.96 15.25 8.67
N PHE A 641 -2.64 14.31 8.01
CA PHE A 641 -2.62 14.12 6.56
C PHE A 641 -4.02 14.21 5.97
N GLY A 642 -4.17 14.67 4.73
CA GLY A 642 -5.42 14.51 4.00
C GLY A 642 -5.37 14.79 2.50
N TYR A 643 -6.35 14.26 1.78
CA TYR A 643 -6.53 14.42 0.32
C TYR A 643 -8.01 14.30 -0.08
N VAL A 644 -8.34 14.59 -1.34
CA VAL A 644 -9.70 14.50 -1.89
C VAL A 644 -9.68 13.66 -3.15
N THR A 645 -10.36 12.52 -3.13
CA THR A 645 -10.41 11.61 -4.29
C THR A 645 -11.10 12.23 -5.51
N PRO A 646 -10.92 11.64 -6.72
CA PRO A 646 -11.61 12.10 -7.93
C PRO A 646 -13.15 12.02 -7.87
N SER A 647 -13.72 11.21 -6.97
CA SER A 647 -15.17 11.12 -6.72
C SER A 647 -15.69 12.20 -5.77
N GLY A 648 -14.79 12.98 -5.14
CA GLY A 648 -15.10 14.03 -4.17
C GLY A 648 -15.18 13.54 -2.72
N GLU A 649 -14.71 12.33 -2.42
CA GLU A 649 -14.58 11.82 -1.04
C GLU A 649 -13.31 12.36 -0.40
N VAL A 650 -13.42 12.81 0.86
CA VAL A 650 -12.34 13.45 1.62
C VAL A 650 -11.76 12.46 2.63
N PHE A 651 -10.45 12.26 2.56
CA PHE A 651 -9.70 11.43 3.49
C PHE A 651 -8.82 12.30 4.37
N VAL A 652 -8.84 12.04 5.68
CA VAL A 652 -7.93 12.64 6.65
C VAL A 652 -7.47 11.54 7.59
N MET A 653 -6.21 11.61 8.02
CA MET A 653 -5.58 10.61 8.88
C MET A 653 -4.77 11.28 9.97
N ASP A 654 -4.94 10.75 11.18
CA ASP A 654 -4.11 11.01 12.36
C ASP A 654 -3.02 9.94 12.46
N ALA A 655 -1.76 10.37 12.48
CA ALA A 655 -0.63 9.46 12.31
C ALA A 655 0.61 9.90 13.08
N TRP A 656 1.54 8.96 13.26
CA TRP A 656 2.78 9.21 13.96
C TRP A 656 3.97 8.66 13.21
N SER A 657 4.95 9.52 12.99
CA SER A 657 6.17 9.14 12.29
C SER A 657 7.17 8.46 13.21
N VAL A 658 7.58 7.25 12.83
CA VAL A 658 8.50 6.41 13.63
C VAL A 658 9.98 6.56 13.23
N GLY A 659 10.27 7.33 12.18
CA GLY A 659 11.62 7.44 11.62
C GLY A 659 11.90 8.77 10.93
N ASP A 660 13.18 9.00 10.64
CA ASP A 660 13.66 10.25 10.03
C ASP A 660 12.98 10.55 8.68
N PHE A 661 12.66 9.51 7.91
CA PHE A 661 12.01 9.63 6.59
C PHE A 661 10.69 8.86 6.54
N GLY A 662 10.05 8.71 7.70
CA GLY A 662 8.93 7.80 7.91
C GLY A 662 9.38 6.38 8.26
N PRO A 663 8.48 5.39 8.16
CA PRO A 663 7.07 5.57 7.80
C PRO A 663 6.29 6.34 8.87
N HIS A 664 5.10 6.83 8.50
CA HIS A 664 4.16 7.47 9.41
C HIS A 664 2.80 6.74 9.35
N PRO A 665 2.69 5.56 9.99
CA PRO A 665 1.42 4.82 10.07
C PRO A 665 0.41 5.53 10.97
N ALA A 666 -0.87 5.19 10.79
CA ALA A 666 -1.96 5.75 11.61
C ALA A 666 -1.74 5.43 13.09
N ASP A 667 -2.20 6.32 13.97
CA ASP A 667 -1.99 6.17 15.41
C ASP A 667 -2.68 4.92 15.96
N VAL A 668 -3.86 4.60 15.44
CA VAL A 668 -4.63 3.39 15.79
C VAL A 668 -3.84 2.09 15.53
N ASP A 669 -3.02 2.06 14.48
CA ASP A 669 -2.20 0.89 14.12
C ASP A 669 -0.99 0.74 15.06
N GLN A 670 -0.64 1.81 15.77
CA GLN A 670 0.43 1.86 16.77
C GLN A 670 -0.09 1.71 18.21
N GLY A 671 -1.41 1.54 18.37
CA GLY A 671 -2.07 1.39 19.67
C GLY A 671 -2.48 2.71 20.34
N GLY A 672 -2.52 3.80 19.57
CA GLY A 672 -3.12 5.09 19.93
C GLY A 672 -4.60 5.21 19.54
N THR A 673 -5.09 6.43 19.44
CA THR A 673 -6.44 6.83 19.05
C THR A 673 -6.42 7.72 17.81
N ASP A 674 -7.54 7.75 17.09
CA ASP A 674 -7.79 8.78 16.08
C ASP A 674 -8.47 9.95 16.78
N ASP A 675 -7.79 11.08 16.85
CA ASP A 675 -8.20 12.25 17.60
C ASP A 675 -8.79 13.37 16.74
N ILE A 676 -9.00 13.10 15.44
CA ILE A 676 -9.70 14.01 14.53
C ILE A 676 -11.21 13.95 14.80
N ILE A 677 -11.80 15.11 15.14
CA ILE A 677 -13.19 15.23 15.59
C ILE A 677 -14.16 15.42 14.43
N ALA A 678 -13.76 16.19 13.42
CA ALA A 678 -14.54 16.50 12.22
C ALA A 678 -13.59 16.98 11.14
N TRP A 679 -13.93 16.74 9.87
CA TRP A 679 -13.13 17.16 8.73
C TRP A 679 -13.97 17.38 7.49
N ASN A 680 -13.41 18.12 6.53
CA ASN A 680 -13.92 18.28 5.19
C ASN A 680 -12.78 18.74 4.26
N GLY A 681 -13.02 18.75 2.95
CA GLY A 681 -11.98 19.09 1.99
C GLY A 681 -12.50 19.33 0.59
N THR A 682 -11.77 20.13 -0.15
CA THR A 682 -12.05 20.43 -1.55
C THR A 682 -10.76 20.41 -2.36
N GLU A 683 -10.84 19.83 -3.55
CA GLU A 683 -9.84 20.04 -4.58
C GLU A 683 -10.40 20.95 -5.68
N ALA A 684 -9.78 22.11 -5.89
CA ALA A 684 -10.20 23.06 -6.91
C ALA A 684 -9.03 23.90 -7.42
N ASP A 685 -9.01 24.18 -8.72
CA ASP A 685 -8.02 25.06 -9.37
C ASP A 685 -6.55 24.64 -9.12
N GLY A 686 -6.29 23.35 -8.95
CA GLY A 686 -4.95 22.80 -8.68
C GLY A 686 -4.48 23.00 -7.23
N TRP A 687 -5.44 23.13 -6.31
CA TRP A 687 -5.22 23.22 -4.87
C TRP A 687 -6.05 22.17 -4.13
N THR A 688 -5.41 21.47 -3.22
CA THR A 688 -6.08 20.63 -2.22
C THR A 688 -6.22 21.43 -0.93
N THR A 689 -7.43 21.51 -0.40
CA THR A 689 -7.75 22.13 0.90
C THR A 689 -8.35 21.07 1.80
N ILE A 690 -7.78 20.88 2.99
CA ILE A 690 -8.26 19.95 4.01
C ILE A 690 -8.47 20.73 5.29
N GLU A 691 -9.67 20.67 5.85
CA GLU A 691 -10.03 21.28 7.12
C GLU A 691 -10.36 20.21 8.14
N PHE A 692 -9.93 20.38 9.39
CA PHE A 692 -10.26 19.45 10.46
C PHE A 692 -10.23 20.09 11.85
N ILE A 693 -10.86 19.41 12.81
CA ILE A 693 -10.97 19.83 14.21
C ILE A 693 -10.29 18.79 15.10
N ARG A 694 -9.39 19.21 15.99
CA ARG A 694 -8.75 18.36 17.02
C ARG A 694 -8.83 19.01 18.40
N ASN A 695 -8.83 18.22 19.48
CA ASN A 695 -8.62 18.79 20.82
C ASN A 695 -7.18 19.33 20.94
N LEU A 696 -6.95 20.38 21.73
CA LEU A 696 -5.59 20.91 21.96
C LEU A 696 -4.69 19.89 22.67
N THR A 697 -5.28 19.10 23.55
CA THR A 697 -4.65 17.97 24.24
C THR A 697 -5.58 16.78 24.08
N THR A 698 -5.06 15.69 23.53
CA THR A 698 -5.81 14.46 23.25
C THR A 698 -5.60 13.44 24.36
N GLY A 699 -4.39 13.41 24.92
CA GLY A 699 -3.97 12.41 25.90
C GLY A 699 -3.47 11.11 25.27
N ASP A 700 -3.37 11.07 23.94
CA ASP A 700 -2.73 10.02 23.18
C ASP A 700 -1.19 10.08 23.36
N PRO A 701 -0.50 8.94 23.53
CA PRO A 701 0.97 8.91 23.61
C PRO A 701 1.72 9.31 22.33
N PHE A 702 1.05 9.30 21.17
CA PHE A 702 1.58 9.63 19.85
C PHE A 702 1.24 11.08 19.44
N ASP A 703 0.32 11.74 20.12
CA ASP A 703 0.02 13.15 19.84
C ASP A 703 0.96 14.14 20.54
N LYS A 704 1.10 15.31 19.90
CA LYS A 704 1.67 16.52 20.49
C LYS A 704 0.56 17.47 20.90
N ASP A 705 0.73 18.08 22.08
CA ASP A 705 -0.16 19.16 22.51
C ASP A 705 -0.05 20.34 21.54
N PHE A 706 -1.20 20.83 21.06
CA PHE A 706 -1.26 22.08 20.32
C PHE A 706 -1.28 23.24 21.32
N PRO A 707 -0.23 24.09 21.37
CA PRO A 707 -0.13 25.12 22.40
C PRO A 707 -1.18 26.21 22.23
N THR A 708 -1.52 26.92 23.30
CA THR A 708 -2.41 28.10 23.23
C THR A 708 -1.66 29.42 23.02
N GLU A 709 -0.34 29.41 23.21
CA GLU A 709 0.57 30.54 23.01
C GLU A 709 2.00 30.02 22.73
N GLY A 710 2.81 30.77 21.98
CA GLY A 710 4.22 30.45 21.73
C GLY A 710 4.51 30.00 20.30
N ALA A 711 5.67 29.38 20.09
CA ALA A 711 6.07 28.82 18.80
C ALA A 711 5.75 27.31 18.76
N LEU A 712 5.21 26.85 17.63
CA LEU A 712 4.98 25.44 17.32
C LEU A 712 5.81 25.09 16.08
N ASN A 713 6.79 24.21 16.24
CA ASN A 713 7.60 23.76 15.11
C ASN A 713 6.82 22.74 14.29
N ILE A 714 6.88 22.93 12.98
CA ILE A 714 6.18 22.07 12.04
C ILE A 714 7.08 21.60 10.91
N ILE A 715 6.69 20.49 10.32
CA ILE A 715 7.03 20.12 8.95
C ILE A 715 5.76 20.13 8.13
N TRP A 716 5.90 20.32 6.82
CA TRP A 716 4.79 20.28 5.89
C TRP A 716 5.20 19.55 4.62
N SER A 717 4.24 18.94 3.94
CA SER A 717 4.48 18.25 2.68
C SER A 717 3.24 18.18 1.79
N MET A 718 3.48 17.94 0.50
CA MET A 718 2.44 17.71 -0.48
C MET A 718 2.94 16.87 -1.66
N ASN A 719 2.00 16.15 -2.30
CA ASN A 719 2.22 15.36 -3.50
C ASN A 719 0.98 15.42 -4.41
N PRO A 720 1.12 15.37 -5.76
CA PRO A 720 -0.01 15.28 -6.69
C PRO A 720 -0.77 13.95 -6.69
N LEU A 721 -0.34 12.96 -5.91
CA LEU A 721 -0.99 11.67 -5.75
C LEU A 721 -1.87 11.66 -4.49
N ASP A 722 -3.05 11.05 -4.61
CA ASP A 722 -3.99 10.74 -3.51
C ASP A 722 -3.51 9.53 -2.68
N ASP A 723 -2.23 9.53 -2.33
CA ASP A 723 -1.57 8.44 -1.62
C ASP A 723 -0.54 9.00 -0.64
N PHE A 724 -0.87 8.93 0.64
CA PHE A 724 -0.03 9.43 1.73
C PHE A 724 1.23 8.57 1.96
N THR A 725 1.37 7.40 1.33
CA THR A 725 2.57 6.57 1.43
C THR A 725 3.65 6.96 0.42
N THR A 726 3.32 7.82 -0.54
CA THR A 726 4.26 8.29 -1.57
C THR A 726 5.29 9.28 -1.02
N GLU A 727 6.48 9.33 -1.63
CA GLU A 727 7.50 10.29 -1.23
C GLU A 727 7.01 11.74 -1.40
N HIS A 728 7.36 12.60 -0.45
CA HIS A 728 7.00 14.01 -0.49
C HIS A 728 7.66 14.75 -1.67
N LEU A 729 6.88 15.07 -2.70
CA LEU A 729 7.35 15.82 -3.87
C LEU A 729 7.81 17.23 -3.47
N GLN A 730 7.02 17.89 -2.63
CA GLN A 730 7.38 19.14 -2.00
C GLN A 730 7.21 19.03 -0.50
N ARG A 731 8.15 19.64 0.24
CA ARG A 731 8.21 19.60 1.69
C ARG A 731 9.02 20.75 2.23
N GLY A 732 8.81 21.07 3.49
CA GLY A 732 9.64 22.00 4.22
C GLY A 732 9.41 21.91 5.71
N THR A 733 10.11 22.78 6.43
CA THR A 733 9.89 23.05 7.86
C THR A 733 9.23 24.42 7.99
N GLY A 734 8.61 24.68 9.14
CA GLY A 734 8.10 25.99 9.48
C GLY A 734 7.91 26.13 10.98
N THR A 735 7.55 27.34 11.41
CA THR A 735 7.18 27.61 12.80
C THR A 735 5.87 28.40 12.79
N LEU A 736 4.85 27.87 13.45
CA LEU A 736 3.57 28.56 13.65
C LEU A 736 3.64 29.38 14.94
N LEU A 737 3.29 30.66 14.86
CA LEU A 737 3.26 31.56 16.02
C LEU A 737 1.83 31.60 16.59
N ILE A 738 1.63 30.92 17.71
CA ILE A 738 0.29 30.69 18.28
C ILE A 738 -0.06 31.76 19.31
N GLY A 739 -1.32 32.20 19.31
CA GLY A 739 -1.87 33.11 20.32
C GLY A 739 -1.45 34.57 20.17
N GLY A 740 -1.10 35.02 18.97
CA GLY A 740 -0.53 36.36 18.75
C GLY A 740 0.82 36.54 19.44
N TYR A 741 1.54 35.43 19.66
CA TYR A 741 2.91 35.45 20.12
C TYR A 741 3.76 36.14 19.05
N GLU A 742 3.97 37.44 19.22
CA GLU A 742 5.10 38.12 18.61
C GLU A 742 6.33 37.77 19.45
N PRO A 743 7.30 37.02 18.91
CA PRO A 743 8.58 36.86 19.59
C PRO A 743 9.10 38.26 19.92
N PRO A 744 9.70 38.49 21.09
CA PRO A 744 10.27 39.79 21.41
C PRO A 744 11.36 40.13 20.36
N GLY A 745 11.01 40.90 19.33
CA GLY A 745 11.98 41.45 18.36
C GLY A 745 11.76 41.19 16.85
N THR A 746 10.65 40.61 16.37
CA THR A 746 10.46 40.40 14.91
C THR A 746 10.23 41.67 14.09
N GLY A 747 10.15 42.84 14.72
CA GLY A 747 9.96 44.11 14.01
C GLY A 747 11.21 44.73 13.38
N GLU A 748 12.42 44.15 13.58
CA GLU A 748 13.68 44.79 13.15
C GLU A 748 14.57 43.97 12.21
N LEU A 749 14.45 42.64 12.12
CA LEU A 749 15.33 41.84 11.25
C LEU A 749 14.72 41.72 9.85
N ASP A 750 15.17 42.54 8.91
CA ASP A 750 14.67 42.59 7.54
C ASP A 750 15.61 41.89 6.53
N GLY A 751 16.69 41.30 7.03
CA GLY A 751 17.73 40.66 6.25
C GLY A 751 18.61 41.67 5.52
N VAL A 752 18.62 42.94 5.92
CA VAL A 752 19.43 44.01 5.34
C VAL A 752 20.11 44.82 6.45
N VAL A 753 21.44 44.87 6.44
CA VAL A 753 22.19 45.62 7.45
C VAL A 753 22.19 47.13 7.12
N GLU A 754 21.49 47.93 7.91
CA GLU A 754 21.50 49.39 7.75
C GLU A 754 22.61 50.09 8.56
N PRO A 755 23.13 51.25 8.09
CA PRO A 755 24.13 52.01 8.85
C PRO A 755 23.64 52.44 10.24
N GLY A 756 24.30 51.92 11.27
CA GLY A 756 24.01 52.24 12.67
C GLY A 756 22.99 51.32 13.34
N GLU A 757 22.51 50.30 12.63
CA GLU A 757 21.65 49.26 13.19
C GLU A 757 22.37 48.36 14.21
N TYR A 758 23.63 48.01 13.91
CA TYR A 758 24.46 47.21 14.79
C TYR A 758 25.58 48.05 15.40
N GLU A 759 25.83 47.86 16.69
CA GLU A 759 26.82 48.65 17.44
C GLU A 759 28.26 48.24 17.10
N TYR A 760 28.46 46.97 16.76
CA TYR A 760 29.78 46.38 16.52
C TYR A 760 29.81 45.62 15.21
N SER A 761 30.99 45.56 14.59
CA SER A 761 31.21 44.66 13.45
C SER A 761 32.68 44.30 13.28
N VAL A 762 32.92 43.25 12.53
CA VAL A 762 34.25 42.81 12.10
C VAL A 762 34.16 42.22 10.70
N SER A 763 35.22 42.37 9.92
CA SER A 763 35.26 41.90 8.54
C SER A 763 36.45 40.98 8.30
N TRP A 764 36.20 39.87 7.62
CA TRP A 764 37.21 38.91 7.19
C TRP A 764 37.23 38.75 5.67
N ASN A 765 38.30 38.09 5.21
CA ASN A 765 38.49 37.72 3.81
C ASN A 765 38.28 38.88 2.82
N PHE A 766 38.86 40.04 3.14
CA PHE A 766 38.80 41.27 2.33
C PHE A 766 37.38 41.81 2.12
N GLY A 767 36.53 41.81 3.15
CA GLY A 767 35.15 42.30 3.03
C GLY A 767 34.17 41.27 2.48
N ARG A 768 34.60 40.03 2.24
CA ARG A 768 33.74 38.96 1.75
C ARG A 768 32.86 38.33 2.81
N TYR A 769 33.18 38.53 4.09
CA TYR A 769 32.36 38.09 5.20
C TYR A 769 32.43 39.17 6.27
N VAL A 770 31.31 39.81 6.59
CA VAL A 770 31.19 40.84 7.61
C VAL A 770 30.20 40.37 8.65
N LEU A 771 30.62 40.33 9.91
CA LEU A 771 29.78 39.99 11.04
C LEU A 771 29.48 41.26 11.82
N HIS A 772 28.21 41.48 12.14
CA HIS A 772 27.70 42.58 12.93
C HIS A 772 26.98 42.02 14.15
N TRP A 773 26.99 42.76 15.25
CA TRP A 773 26.19 42.39 16.41
C TRP A 773 25.79 43.56 17.29
N ARG A 774 24.68 43.37 18.01
CA ARG A 774 24.21 44.23 19.09
C ARG A 774 23.75 43.36 20.26
N ILE A 775 23.81 43.91 21.47
CA ILE A 775 23.37 43.23 22.69
C ILE A 775 22.33 44.09 23.38
N ASP A 776 21.14 43.53 23.54
CA ASP A 776 19.99 44.18 24.15
C ASP A 776 19.56 43.37 25.38
N GLY A 777 20.05 43.77 26.55
CA GLY A 777 19.78 43.05 27.80
C GLY A 777 20.48 41.69 27.84
N ASP A 778 19.70 40.62 27.76
CA ASP A 778 20.14 39.23 27.73
C ASP A 778 20.08 38.61 26.32
N THR A 779 19.69 39.38 25.30
CA THR A 779 19.59 38.94 23.92
C THR A 779 20.76 39.50 23.11
N VAL A 780 21.36 38.67 22.27
CA VAL A 780 22.31 39.08 21.24
C VAL A 780 21.66 38.94 19.88
N THR A 781 21.81 39.96 19.04
CA THR A 781 21.40 39.93 17.64
C THR A 781 22.64 39.99 16.77
N TRP A 782 22.75 39.06 15.83
CA TRP A 782 23.82 38.94 14.86
C TRP A 782 23.31 39.31 13.47
N ALA A 783 24.19 39.89 12.64
CA ALA A 783 24.01 39.90 11.20
C ALA A 783 25.29 39.48 10.49
N ILE A 784 25.16 38.75 9.39
CA ILE A 784 26.25 38.25 8.55
C ILE A 784 26.00 38.72 7.13
N GLU A 785 26.87 39.57 6.59
CA GLU A 785 26.91 39.90 5.16
C GLU A 785 28.04 39.13 4.49
N ALA A 786 27.71 38.16 3.63
CA ALA A 786 28.71 37.34 2.95
C ALA A 786 28.59 37.41 1.43
N GLN A 787 29.73 37.46 0.72
CA GLN A 787 29.77 37.44 -0.74
C GLN A 787 29.67 36.00 -1.26
N THR A 788 28.43 35.50 -1.27
CA THR A 788 27.97 34.21 -1.79
C THR A 788 26.50 34.31 -2.21
N GLU A 789 26.03 33.34 -2.99
CA GLU A 789 24.61 33.10 -3.35
C GLU A 789 24.19 31.74 -2.78
N GLY A 790 24.50 31.52 -1.51
CA GLY A 790 24.46 30.21 -0.88
C GLY A 790 24.51 30.33 0.63
N TRP A 791 24.71 29.22 1.36
CA TRP A 791 24.68 29.28 2.81
C TRP A 791 25.86 30.04 3.45
N VAL A 792 25.59 30.67 4.59
CA VAL A 792 26.54 31.31 5.51
C VAL A 792 26.43 30.69 6.91
N SER A 793 27.52 30.66 7.67
CA SER A 793 27.48 30.16 9.04
C SER A 793 28.48 30.80 10.00
N ILE A 794 28.10 30.81 11.27
CA ILE A 794 28.95 31.19 12.40
C ILE A 794 28.89 30.09 13.46
N GLY A 795 30.03 29.80 14.09
CA GLY A 795 30.08 28.91 15.26
C GLY A 795 30.86 29.50 16.43
N PHE A 796 30.45 29.18 17.64
CA PHE A 796 30.86 29.78 18.90
C PHE A 796 31.67 28.82 19.77
N ASP A 797 32.71 29.38 20.42
CA ASP A 797 33.67 28.72 21.33
C ASP A 797 34.05 27.27 20.98
N PRO A 798 34.62 27.03 19.77
CA PRO A 798 35.16 25.72 19.42
C PRO A 798 36.29 25.30 20.37
N GLU A 799 36.36 23.99 20.64
CA GLU A 799 37.38 23.38 21.50
C GLU A 799 38.61 22.95 20.69
N ASP A 800 38.38 22.26 19.56
CA ASP A 800 39.42 21.83 18.62
C ASP A 800 38.88 21.83 17.18
N MET A 801 39.39 22.73 16.33
CA MET A 801 38.85 22.99 14.99
C MET A 801 37.34 23.32 15.05
N MET A 802 36.47 22.42 14.57
CA MET A 802 35.02 22.57 14.71
C MET A 802 34.47 21.85 15.95
N GLN A 803 35.24 20.95 16.59
CA GLN A 803 34.72 20.13 17.67
C GLN A 803 34.24 21.00 18.83
N GLY A 804 33.03 20.70 19.29
CA GLY A 804 32.41 21.36 20.42
C GLY A 804 31.86 22.75 20.11
N ALA A 805 31.84 23.18 18.85
CA ALA A 805 31.23 24.45 18.47
C ALA A 805 29.70 24.33 18.42
N ASP A 806 29.03 25.32 19.00
CA ASP A 806 27.63 25.70 18.79
C ASP A 806 27.59 26.52 17.48
N ILE A 807 26.79 26.13 16.47
CA ILE A 807 26.88 26.60 15.09
C ILE A 807 25.52 26.95 14.52
N TYR A 808 25.41 28.17 13.99
CA TYR A 808 24.24 28.66 13.26
C TYR A 808 24.53 28.75 11.78
N PHE A 809 23.67 28.15 10.95
CA PHE A 809 23.68 28.24 9.50
C PHE A 809 22.45 29.01 9.01
N GLY A 810 22.58 29.75 7.92
CA GLY A 810 21.43 30.27 7.20
C GLY A 810 21.70 30.51 5.73
N TRP A 811 20.64 30.49 4.93
CA TRP A 811 20.68 30.66 3.48
C TRP A 811 19.33 31.16 2.96
N VAL A 812 19.26 31.48 1.67
CA VAL A 812 18.02 31.90 1.03
C VAL A 812 17.73 30.98 -0.15
N ASP A 813 16.71 30.14 -0.04
CA ASP A 813 16.24 29.33 -1.18
C ASP A 813 14.95 29.95 -1.74
N ARG A 814 14.95 30.29 -3.02
CA ARG A 814 13.79 30.89 -3.74
C ARG A 814 13.15 32.09 -3.03
N GLY A 815 13.95 32.87 -2.30
CA GLY A 815 13.51 34.08 -1.58
C GLY A 815 12.97 33.82 -0.18
N GLU A 816 13.04 32.57 0.31
CA GLU A 816 12.72 32.20 1.68
C GLU A 816 14.00 32.08 2.51
N ALA A 817 14.01 32.71 3.68
CA ALA A 817 15.12 32.60 4.62
C ALA A 817 15.05 31.28 5.37
N HIS A 818 16.16 30.56 5.43
CA HIS A 818 16.30 29.33 6.21
C HIS A 818 17.40 29.51 7.25
N MET A 819 17.21 28.87 8.42
CA MET A 819 18.21 28.88 9.47
C MET A 819 18.19 27.56 10.27
N ILE A 820 19.37 27.12 10.69
CA ILE A 820 19.56 25.91 11.50
C ILE A 820 20.52 26.24 12.65
N ASP A 821 20.12 25.87 13.88
CA ASP A 821 21.02 25.72 15.02
C ASP A 821 21.57 24.28 15.04
N ALA A 822 22.89 24.14 15.17
CA ALA A 822 23.63 22.90 15.02
C ALA A 822 24.81 22.83 15.98
N TYR A 823 25.27 21.61 16.26
CA TYR A 823 26.42 21.39 17.12
C TYR A 823 27.43 20.44 16.49
N SER A 824 28.70 20.83 16.49
CA SER A 824 29.75 20.02 15.90
C SER A 824 30.33 19.00 16.87
N THR A 825 30.15 17.72 16.53
CA THR A 825 30.55 16.57 17.35
C THR A 825 32.01 16.14 17.15
N GLY A 826 32.73 16.73 16.19
CA GLY A 826 34.12 16.36 15.86
C GLY A 826 34.92 17.47 15.17
N PRO A 827 36.26 17.33 15.05
CA PRO A 827 37.13 18.39 14.54
C PRO A 827 36.83 18.85 13.10
N THR A 828 36.20 17.99 12.31
CA THR A 828 35.79 18.27 10.92
C THR A 828 34.31 17.93 10.70
N GLY A 829 33.50 18.05 11.76
CA GLY A 829 32.13 17.53 11.81
C GLY A 829 32.03 16.05 12.24
N PRO A 830 30.83 15.45 12.15
CA PRO A 830 29.59 16.05 11.64
C PRO A 830 29.03 17.11 12.61
N HIS A 831 28.29 18.07 12.06
CA HIS A 831 27.57 19.09 12.81
C HIS A 831 26.05 18.94 12.59
N PRO A 832 25.38 17.94 13.20
CA PRO A 832 23.92 17.83 13.12
C PRO A 832 23.24 19.02 13.81
N PRO A 833 21.98 19.33 13.45
CA PRO A 833 21.11 20.17 14.27
C PRO A 833 21.17 19.79 15.75
N ASP A 834 21.23 20.77 16.63
CA ASP A 834 21.40 20.62 18.08
C ASP A 834 20.24 19.81 18.71
N THR A 835 19.02 20.00 18.20
CA THR A 835 17.80 19.23 18.51
C THR A 835 18.00 17.73 18.30
N HIS A 836 18.82 17.31 17.33
CA HIS A 836 19.15 15.89 17.12
C HIS A 836 20.01 15.28 18.24
N LEU A 837 20.66 16.12 19.04
CA LEU A 837 21.43 15.74 20.22
C LEU A 837 20.61 15.87 21.51
N GLY A 838 19.35 16.28 21.41
CA GLY A 838 18.43 16.52 22.53
C GLY A 838 18.48 17.95 23.07
N GLY A 839 18.97 18.91 22.28
CA GLY A 839 18.89 20.34 22.56
C GLY A 839 17.64 21.02 22.00
N THR A 840 17.65 22.34 21.94
CA THR A 840 16.61 23.23 21.44
C THR A 840 17.21 24.30 20.53
N THR A 841 16.54 24.61 19.42
CA THR A 841 17.04 25.53 18.37
C THR A 841 17.50 26.92 18.85
N ASP A 842 17.04 27.41 20.01
CA ASP A 842 17.44 28.66 20.68
C ASP A 842 17.50 29.97 19.86
N ILE A 843 17.04 29.95 18.61
CA ILE A 843 16.82 31.09 17.73
C ILE A 843 15.50 31.76 18.14
N LEU A 844 15.58 33.04 18.51
CA LEU A 844 14.43 33.85 18.89
C LEU A 844 13.74 34.50 17.68
N ALA A 845 14.54 34.94 16.71
CA ALA A 845 14.09 35.49 15.44
C ALA A 845 15.21 35.37 14.40
N PHE A 846 14.86 35.26 13.13
CA PHE A 846 15.83 35.38 12.04
C PHE A 846 15.17 35.86 10.76
N ASN A 847 15.99 36.39 9.86
CA ASN A 847 15.63 36.70 8.49
C ASN A 847 16.88 36.66 7.61
N ALA A 848 16.71 36.46 6.31
CA ALA A 848 17.82 36.50 5.38
C ALA A 848 17.39 37.03 4.01
N THR A 849 18.27 37.76 3.35
CA THR A 849 18.08 38.16 1.95
C THR A 849 19.28 37.75 1.10
N GLU A 850 19.00 37.51 -0.17
CA GLU A 850 20.06 37.31 -1.17
C GLU A 850 19.88 38.32 -2.30
N ALA A 851 20.87 39.19 -2.44
CA ALA A 851 20.86 40.26 -3.42
C ALA A 851 22.29 40.63 -3.84
N ASP A 852 22.46 40.98 -5.12
CA ASP A 852 23.73 41.47 -5.67
C ASP A 852 24.95 40.55 -5.40
N GLY A 853 24.72 39.23 -5.38
CA GLY A 853 25.76 38.22 -5.12
C GLY A 853 26.22 38.17 -3.66
N ARG A 854 25.34 38.56 -2.73
CA ARG A 854 25.52 38.44 -1.29
C ARG A 854 24.31 37.80 -0.62
N THR A 855 24.59 36.96 0.35
CA THR A 855 23.62 36.47 1.33
C THR A 855 23.82 37.26 2.62
N THR A 856 22.74 37.89 3.09
CA THR A 856 22.69 38.60 4.38
C THR A 856 21.79 37.81 5.32
N LEU A 857 22.31 37.34 6.45
CA LEU A 857 21.57 36.61 7.48
C LEU A 857 21.54 37.42 8.76
N GLU A 858 20.36 37.62 9.34
CA GLU A 858 20.16 38.26 10.63
C GLU A 858 19.44 37.32 11.58
N PHE A 859 19.88 37.23 12.83
CA PHE A 859 19.21 36.39 13.82
C PHE A 859 19.47 36.84 15.24
N SER A 860 18.61 36.43 16.17
CA SER A 860 18.77 36.69 17.59
C SER A 860 18.65 35.43 18.44
N ARG A 861 19.38 35.41 19.56
CA ARG A 861 19.32 34.36 20.59
C ARG A 861 19.63 34.94 21.97
N LEU A 862 19.31 34.20 23.02
CA LEU A 862 19.76 34.56 24.37
C LEU A 862 21.28 34.40 24.51
N LEU A 863 21.90 35.24 25.34
CA LEU A 863 23.31 35.10 25.72
C LEU A 863 23.58 33.81 26.51
N VAL A 864 22.58 33.33 27.24
CA VAL A 864 22.60 32.07 28.00
C VAL A 864 21.25 31.41 27.75
N THR A 865 21.25 30.33 26.98
CA THR A 865 20.02 29.62 26.57
C THR A 865 19.62 28.57 27.60
N GLY A 866 20.61 27.94 28.24
CA GLY A 866 20.40 26.86 29.20
C GLY A 866 20.36 25.48 28.55
N ASP A 867 20.56 25.42 27.23
CA ASP A 867 20.75 24.19 26.48
C ASP A 867 22.12 23.56 26.76
N ALA A 868 22.18 22.22 26.69
CA ALA A 868 23.39 21.45 26.92
C ALA A 868 24.38 21.48 25.73
N TRP A 869 23.89 21.82 24.53
CA TRP A 869 24.65 21.85 23.28
C TRP A 869 25.07 23.28 22.89
N ASP A 870 24.49 24.28 23.54
CA ASP A 870 24.82 25.68 23.32
C ASP A 870 26.01 26.17 24.12
N LYS A 871 26.68 27.20 23.58
CA LYS A 871 27.73 27.94 24.27
C LYS A 871 27.20 29.27 24.77
N ASP A 872 27.42 29.52 26.07
CA ASP A 872 27.17 30.84 26.66
C ASP A 872 27.97 31.92 25.92
N ILE A 873 27.28 32.93 25.41
CA ILE A 873 27.87 34.10 24.77
C ILE A 873 28.15 35.16 25.85
N PRO A 874 29.41 35.57 26.07
CA PRO A 874 29.72 36.57 27.07
C PRO A 874 29.22 37.95 26.61
N ALA A 875 28.48 38.64 27.48
CA ALA A 875 28.08 40.03 27.23
C ALA A 875 29.29 41.00 27.07
N TRP A 876 30.47 40.62 27.59
CA TRP A 876 31.70 41.43 27.58
C TRP A 876 32.92 40.51 27.53
N GLY A 877 33.94 40.85 26.73
CA GLY A 877 35.22 40.14 26.69
C GLY A 877 35.45 39.34 25.41
N GLU A 878 36.34 38.36 25.43
CA GLU A 878 36.72 37.57 24.25
C GLU A 878 35.70 36.45 23.98
N LEU A 879 35.26 36.30 22.73
CA LEU A 879 34.48 35.18 22.22
C LEU A 879 35.22 34.57 21.03
N LYS A 880 35.56 33.28 21.12
CA LYS A 880 36.12 32.57 19.98
C LYS A 880 35.02 32.21 19.01
N ILE A 881 35.32 32.35 17.72
CA ILE A 881 34.40 32.00 16.66
C ILE A 881 35.08 31.21 15.54
N ILE A 882 34.27 30.46 14.82
CA ILE A 882 34.53 29.98 13.46
C ILE A 882 33.47 30.56 12.54
N TRP A 883 33.79 30.73 11.27
CA TRP A 883 32.83 31.21 10.27
C TRP A 883 33.10 30.52 8.94
N ALA A 884 32.05 30.34 8.14
CA ALA A 884 32.13 29.68 6.85
C ALA A 884 31.05 30.18 5.88
N MET A 885 31.27 29.94 4.59
CA MET A 885 30.27 30.15 3.54
C MET A 885 30.49 29.19 2.36
N SER A 886 29.42 28.94 1.62
CA SER A 886 29.38 28.09 0.43
C SER A 886 28.55 28.73 -0.68
N ASP A 887 28.85 28.41 -1.93
CA ASP A 887 28.08 28.83 -3.12
C ASP A 887 26.84 27.92 -3.37
N ALA A 888 26.37 27.19 -2.35
CA ALA A 888 25.25 26.26 -2.46
C ALA A 888 24.27 26.47 -1.30
N ASP A 889 22.97 26.35 -1.59
CA ASP A 889 21.87 26.37 -0.62
C ASP A 889 21.62 24.99 0.02
N ASP A 890 22.70 24.26 0.30
CA ASP A 890 22.64 22.91 0.87
C ASP A 890 23.50 22.86 2.12
N PHE A 891 22.86 22.65 3.27
CA PHE A 891 23.50 22.48 4.58
C PHE A 891 24.61 21.43 4.59
N ALA A 892 24.50 20.38 3.76
CA ALA A 892 25.51 19.32 3.65
C ALA A 892 26.67 19.67 2.69
N ALA A 893 26.57 20.79 1.94
CA ALA A 893 27.61 21.18 1.01
C ALA A 893 28.91 21.57 1.73
N SER A 894 30.04 21.26 1.07
CA SER A 894 31.36 21.63 1.58
C SER A 894 31.52 23.16 1.62
N HIS A 895 32.14 23.68 2.68
CA HIS A 895 32.50 25.11 2.79
C HIS A 895 33.93 25.40 2.30
N PRO A 896 34.11 25.82 1.03
CA PRO A 896 35.43 26.11 0.48
C PRO A 896 36.08 27.35 1.11
N ILE A 897 35.28 28.21 1.76
CA ILE A 897 35.75 29.44 2.39
C ILE A 897 35.33 29.44 3.85
N ASN A 898 36.31 29.51 4.74
CA ASN A 898 36.12 29.46 6.18
C ASN A 898 37.27 30.18 6.91
N GLY A 899 37.07 30.42 8.20
CA GLY A 899 38.08 31.00 9.08
C GLY A 899 37.75 30.81 10.55
N THR A 900 38.67 31.26 11.41
CA THR A 900 38.50 31.34 12.85
C THR A 900 39.05 32.67 13.34
N ASP A 901 38.43 33.24 14.37
CA ASP A 901 38.93 34.43 15.03
C ASP A 901 38.50 34.48 16.50
N THR A 902 38.98 35.47 17.24
CA THR A 902 38.48 35.84 18.57
C THR A 902 38.00 37.29 18.53
N ILE A 903 36.71 37.49 18.69
CA ILE A 903 36.09 38.81 18.71
C ILE A 903 35.94 39.34 20.13
N LEU A 904 35.86 40.66 20.28
CA LEU A 904 35.66 41.34 21.57
C LEU A 904 34.20 41.81 21.70
N MET A 905 33.46 41.20 22.63
CA MET A 905 32.08 41.54 22.99
C MET A 905 32.04 42.80 23.89
N GLY A 906 31.06 43.68 23.68
CA GLY A 906 30.85 44.94 24.40
C GLY A 906 31.69 46.13 23.88
N PRO A 907 31.73 47.29 24.57
CA PRO A 907 32.28 48.59 24.15
C PRO A 907 33.82 48.65 24.11
N GLY A 908 34.45 47.54 23.76
CA GLY A 908 35.83 47.43 23.30
C GLY A 908 35.96 46.79 21.91
N GLY A 909 34.86 46.37 21.28
CA GLY A 909 34.85 45.88 19.91
C GLY A 909 35.26 46.98 18.91
N PRO A 910 35.93 46.64 17.80
CA PRO A 910 36.22 47.62 16.77
C PRO A 910 34.90 48.23 16.25
N PRO A 911 34.78 49.57 16.18
CA PRO A 911 33.61 50.20 15.56
C PRO A 911 33.53 49.83 14.07
N PRO A 912 32.34 49.97 13.43
CA PRO A 912 32.14 49.65 12.03
C PRO A 912 33.23 50.21 11.12
N VAL A 913 33.90 49.33 10.37
CA VAL A 913 34.97 49.71 9.45
C VAL A 913 34.34 50.28 8.18
N ALA A 914 33.92 51.54 8.23
CA ALA A 914 33.27 52.23 7.13
C ALA A 914 34.21 52.65 5.97
N ASP A 915 35.51 52.33 6.03
CA ASP A 915 36.54 53.02 5.21
C ASP A 915 37.45 52.08 4.38
N LEU A 916 37.07 50.84 4.06
CA LEU A 916 37.89 49.94 3.20
C LEU A 916 37.09 49.43 2.00
N ASP A 917 36.87 50.29 1.01
CA ASP A 917 36.09 50.01 -0.21
C ASP A 917 36.94 49.56 -1.41
N GLY A 918 38.27 49.50 -1.25
CA GLY A 918 39.20 49.14 -2.32
C GLY A 918 39.42 50.23 -3.38
N LEU A 919 38.78 51.39 -3.23
CA LEU A 919 39.05 52.59 -4.01
C LEU A 919 40.07 53.46 -3.25
N VAL A 920 40.79 54.31 -3.97
CA VAL A 920 41.63 55.34 -3.34
C VAL A 920 41.08 56.68 -3.76
N SER A 921 40.30 57.28 -2.88
CA SER A 921 39.64 58.57 -3.11
C SER A 921 40.50 59.75 -2.65
N GLU A 922 40.27 60.92 -3.24
CA GLU A 922 41.03 62.13 -2.90
C GLU A 922 40.75 62.54 -1.43
N GLY A 923 41.79 62.51 -0.59
CA GLY A 923 41.71 62.88 0.83
C GLY A 923 41.45 61.73 1.80
N GLU A 924 41.34 60.49 1.32
CA GLU A 924 41.11 59.29 2.15
C GLU A 924 42.35 58.89 2.97
N TYR A 925 43.54 59.04 2.39
CA TYR A 925 44.83 58.79 3.03
C TYR A 925 45.67 60.07 3.08
N ASP A 926 46.35 60.28 4.21
CA ASP A 926 47.16 61.48 4.45
C ASP A 926 48.44 61.51 3.60
N PHE A 927 48.96 60.33 3.24
CA PHE A 927 50.27 60.18 2.63
C PHE A 927 50.26 59.15 1.50
N VAL A 928 51.09 59.41 0.48
CA VAL A 928 51.32 58.49 -0.64
C VAL A 928 52.81 58.42 -0.99
N ALA A 929 53.29 57.21 -1.32
CA ALA A 929 54.63 56.96 -1.85
C ALA A 929 54.55 56.20 -3.17
N GLU A 930 55.21 56.73 -4.21
CA GLU A 930 55.37 56.00 -5.48
C GLU A 930 56.63 55.13 -5.44
N VAL A 931 56.48 53.86 -5.82
CA VAL A 931 57.55 52.87 -5.89
C VAL A 931 57.57 52.21 -7.28
N ALA A 932 58.64 51.48 -7.60
CA ALA A 932 58.82 50.82 -8.90
C ALA A 932 58.67 51.76 -10.12
N GLY A 933 59.12 53.01 -10.03
CA GLY A 933 59.06 53.97 -11.16
C GLY A 933 57.66 54.50 -11.48
N GLY A 934 56.71 54.41 -10.54
CA GLY A 934 55.34 54.89 -10.71
C GLY A 934 54.36 53.82 -11.20
N ASP A 935 54.76 52.55 -11.18
CA ASP A 935 53.89 51.41 -11.47
C ASP A 935 53.19 50.85 -10.21
N MET A 936 53.61 51.29 -9.02
CA MET A 936 52.94 51.02 -7.77
C MET A 936 52.97 52.25 -6.84
N ARG A 937 51.89 52.47 -6.09
CA ARG A 937 51.75 53.47 -5.04
C ARG A 937 51.30 52.80 -3.75
N ILE A 938 51.74 53.36 -2.63
CA ILE A 938 51.34 52.96 -1.29
C ILE A 938 50.73 54.18 -0.63
N HIS A 939 49.47 54.10 -0.24
CA HIS A 939 48.72 55.16 0.44
C HIS A 939 48.56 54.79 1.91
N TRP A 940 48.70 55.73 2.84
CA TRP A 940 48.47 55.43 4.26
C TRP A 940 48.03 56.64 5.08
N ARG A 941 47.34 56.35 6.19
CA ARG A 941 47.09 57.26 7.31
C ARG A 941 47.36 56.54 8.63
N VAL A 942 47.63 57.29 9.69
CA VAL A 942 47.96 56.73 11.01
C VAL A 942 46.92 57.19 12.01
N ASP A 943 46.12 56.25 12.50
CA ASP A 943 45.05 56.48 13.46
C ASP A 943 45.46 55.90 14.82
N GLY A 944 46.00 56.76 15.69
CA GLY A 944 46.47 56.36 17.01
C GLY A 944 47.63 55.36 16.94
N ASN A 945 47.35 54.10 17.30
CA ASN A 945 48.33 53.01 17.27
C ASN A 945 48.13 52.04 16.09
N GLN A 946 47.28 52.41 15.12
CA GLN A 946 47.00 51.64 13.91
C GLN A 946 47.45 52.43 12.67
N VAL A 947 47.83 51.69 11.62
CA VAL A 947 48.13 52.26 10.29
C VAL A 947 47.15 51.65 9.29
N HIS A 948 46.41 52.51 8.61
CA HIS A 948 45.53 52.14 7.51
C HIS A 948 46.30 52.39 6.22
N PHE A 949 46.41 51.40 5.33
CA PHE A 949 47.13 51.58 4.07
C PHE A 949 46.49 50.81 2.91
N ALA A 950 46.61 51.38 1.72
CA ALA A 950 46.16 50.79 0.45
C ALA A 950 47.32 50.66 -0.55
N LEU A 951 47.27 49.63 -1.39
CA LEU A 951 48.27 49.35 -2.42
C LEU A 951 47.64 49.50 -3.81
N GLU A 952 48.14 50.44 -4.60
CA GLU A 952 47.65 50.71 -5.96
C GLU A 952 48.75 50.31 -6.95
N ALA A 953 48.49 49.39 -7.89
CA ALA A 953 49.48 48.99 -8.89
C ALA A 953 48.84 48.76 -10.27
N LYS A 954 49.59 49.00 -11.35
CA LYS A 954 49.09 48.78 -12.73
C LYS A 954 49.14 47.31 -13.11
N THR A 955 48.17 46.53 -12.64
CA THR A 955 48.06 45.10 -12.91
C THR A 955 46.59 44.67 -12.95
N THR A 956 46.29 43.60 -13.67
CA THR A 956 44.99 42.90 -13.58
C THR A 956 45.04 41.70 -12.63
N GLY A 957 46.19 41.47 -11.98
CA GLY A 957 46.41 40.40 -11.01
C GLY A 957 46.65 40.93 -9.60
N TRP A 958 47.35 40.15 -8.77
CA TRP A 958 47.61 40.50 -7.38
C TRP A 958 48.67 41.61 -7.22
N VAL A 959 48.55 42.37 -6.14
CA VAL A 959 49.55 43.33 -5.65
C VAL A 959 49.95 42.93 -4.23
N ALA A 960 51.24 43.01 -3.89
CA ALA A 960 51.71 42.70 -2.55
C ALA A 960 52.86 43.62 -2.15
N ILE A 961 53.04 43.80 -0.83
CA ILE A 961 54.17 44.51 -0.24
C ILE A 961 54.82 43.64 0.82
N GLY A 962 56.15 43.65 0.88
CA GLY A 962 56.93 43.04 1.96
C GLY A 962 57.54 44.13 2.83
N LEU A 963 57.27 44.08 4.13
CA LEU A 963 57.89 44.98 5.10
C LEU A 963 59.17 44.33 5.66
N ASP A 964 60.28 45.06 5.62
CA ASP A 964 61.61 44.59 6.03
C ASP A 964 62.07 43.22 5.46
N PRO A 965 61.99 43.01 4.14
CA PRO A 965 62.36 41.74 3.56
C PRO A 965 63.88 41.51 3.69
N LYS A 966 64.28 40.33 4.20
CA LYS A 966 65.70 39.94 4.31
C LYS A 966 66.36 39.66 2.95
N THR A 967 65.56 39.40 1.92
CA THR A 967 65.98 39.10 0.55
C THR A 967 64.93 39.61 -0.44
N ILE A 968 65.35 40.04 -1.63
CA ILE A 968 64.43 40.41 -2.72
C ILE A 968 63.77 39.11 -3.22
N MET A 969 62.44 39.13 -3.45
CA MET A 969 61.73 38.00 -4.06
C MET A 969 62.38 37.65 -5.41
N GLN A 970 62.81 36.40 -5.58
CA GLN A 970 63.36 35.91 -6.84
C GLN A 970 62.22 35.41 -7.71
N ASN A 971 62.25 35.78 -8.98
CA ASN A 971 61.22 35.44 -9.99
C ASN A 971 60.98 33.94 -10.13
#